data_AF-A0A3B0T8S8-F1
#
_entry.id   AF-A0A3B0T8S8-F1
#
_cell.length_a   1.000
_cell.length_b   1.000
_cell.length_c   1.000
_cell.angle_alpha   90.00
_cell.angle_beta   90.00
_cell.angle_gamma   90.00
#
_symmetry.space_group_name_H-M   'P 1'
#
loop_
_entity.id
_entity.type
_entity.pdbx_description
1 polymer ?
#
loop_
_entity_poly.entity_id
_entity_poly.type
_entity_poly.pdbx_seq_one_letter_code
_entity_poly.pdbx_strand_id
1 'polypeptide(L)'
;LEVEPLAPSDIAARCREIGALDDIVPSLFDTDLDAIDDVVSLTDGIWTTRAGMVARLDRLLADRVFTHRLTSTEHLDHAVALDPDLTVLDADVDAMGVALTLIDGNELTVDIPGIGETGRPVVTGPSGWLDEFAPGDLIAFAKELEGSVDVFYVDTINDGHAEAAAIRDGFDAVRRDPDAGYDVWPILIDALASDADLFTTPVRPIDELLESVGLEHRDGYIGPDDAAWLPAGVVFANKLRAQVAEVYGFDVCCHVAFETITDAWDWNLGIPAGEPDAVAAAKALGHERVSAAFISWIQARGGDLIDIASFFESIGERAGRHGALPLERAAWIWFTDGSVADAIEDANAAITLDPNATEATILLGHVAAIRGDYGEALRLLRRSNPADVWIGNLEEIFEPFPDAKRNDPCPCGSGSKFKVCCARTPKVTPIERMHLLTHKILAFLHTVRSERLHYLGRIAASADDRNDPNDIERFVAHPFLIQIAAIDDSLDFFAALWGPLLPQDERDTIDLWRASTRAVWEVTDEPEGPYITLRDTRTGDTVTVYDETGAPHLHTGTLLMGIVAPAFGEDRFLADPLTIDLRHRDMTLALFDETPTPEELAHWFGLVTAPPRLQTTEGQDMVACRAVCEPTLTWESLTAELDTRYECDEGAEDTWETTFVNDAGEKILRGTLRKEGAQLIIETMSQERLDDILDTLTQVTVVEETREPVTIPSALEPRPHDETATRKPPDPEVRAMLDEIMQQKEEAWLDEQIPLLNGLTPRQAAADPTRRNDLIALLDSFTPAEGEAMTGFNAERLRRLLGLE
;
A
#
# COMPACT_ATOMS: atom_id res chain seq x y z
N LEU A 1 10.38 11.72 23.14
CA LEU A 1 10.34 12.46 21.86
C LEU A 1 10.97 11.52 20.85
N GLU A 2 10.15 10.70 20.20
CA GLU A 2 10.60 9.94 19.04
C GLU A 2 10.80 10.97 17.94
N VAL A 3 12.06 11.21 17.57
CA VAL A 3 12.35 11.93 16.33
C VAL A 3 12.07 10.90 15.24
N GLU A 4 11.04 11.15 14.43
CA GLU A 4 10.80 10.35 13.23
C GLU A 4 12.07 10.37 12.36
N PRO A 5 12.47 9.23 11.77
CA PRO A 5 13.58 9.22 10.82
C PRO A 5 13.28 10.24 9.71
N LEU A 6 14.30 11.00 9.32
CA LEU A 6 14.16 11.96 8.22
C LEU A 6 13.69 11.23 6.96
N ALA A 7 12.78 11.85 6.21
CA ALA A 7 12.40 11.33 4.91
C ALA A 7 13.64 11.25 4.00
N PRO A 8 13.79 10.20 3.17
CA PRO A 8 14.92 10.08 2.24
C PRO A 8 15.15 11.36 1.40
N SER A 9 14.07 12.01 0.97
CA SER A 9 14.10 13.30 0.25
C SER A 9 14.70 14.46 1.06
N ASP A 10 14.49 14.51 2.38
CA ASP A 10 15.11 15.49 3.27
C ASP A 10 16.60 15.21 3.48
N ILE A 11 16.97 13.93 3.59
CA ILE A 11 18.38 13.50 3.68
C ILE A 11 19.10 13.89 2.38
N ALA A 12 18.51 13.59 1.22
CA ALA A 12 19.01 13.97 -0.09
C ALA A 12 19.20 15.48 -0.26
N ALA A 13 18.26 16.29 0.22
CA ALA A 13 18.36 17.75 0.21
C ALA A 13 19.54 18.24 1.07
N ARG A 14 19.67 17.72 2.30
CA ARG A 14 20.79 18.07 3.20
C ARG A 14 22.13 17.60 2.66
N CYS A 15 22.20 16.43 2.05
CA CYS A 15 23.38 15.92 1.36
C CYS A 15 23.83 16.86 0.24
N ARG A 16 22.89 17.44 -0.54
CA ARG A 16 23.20 18.47 -1.55
C ARG A 16 23.72 19.76 -0.92
N GLU A 17 23.14 20.21 0.18
CA GLU A 17 23.58 21.44 0.86
C GLU A 17 25.03 21.36 1.35
N ILE A 18 25.47 20.18 1.79
CA ILE A 18 26.84 19.96 2.29
C ILE A 18 27.83 19.47 1.20
N GLY A 19 27.37 19.36 -0.06
CA GLY A 19 28.17 18.82 -1.17
C GLY A 19 28.64 17.38 -0.92
N ALA A 20 27.81 16.56 -0.26
CA ALA A 20 28.17 15.19 0.08
C ALA A 20 28.14 14.24 -1.13
N LEU A 21 27.27 14.51 -2.10
CA LEU A 21 27.01 13.63 -3.26
C LEU A 21 27.87 13.94 -4.49
N ASP A 22 28.62 15.04 -4.49
CA ASP A 22 29.35 15.57 -5.66
C ASP A 22 30.34 14.55 -6.26
N ASP A 23 30.92 13.68 -5.43
CA ASP A 23 31.91 12.68 -5.82
C ASP A 23 31.34 11.23 -5.88
N ILE A 24 30.18 10.99 -5.27
CA ILE A 24 29.53 9.66 -5.18
C ILE A 24 28.71 9.38 -6.45
N VAL A 25 28.12 10.42 -7.06
CA VAL A 25 27.29 10.27 -8.26
C VAL A 25 27.60 11.36 -9.30
N PRO A 26 28.70 11.24 -10.07
CA PRO A 26 29.12 12.30 -10.98
C PRO A 26 28.16 12.60 -12.15
N SER A 27 27.11 11.79 -12.38
CA SER A 27 26.28 11.84 -13.60
C SER A 27 24.76 11.91 -13.46
N LEU A 28 24.18 12.05 -12.25
CA LEU A 28 22.72 12.09 -12.07
C LEU A 28 22.15 13.47 -11.71
N PHE A 29 22.97 14.51 -11.68
CA PHE A 29 22.59 15.86 -11.23
C PHE A 29 21.55 16.62 -12.07
N ASP A 30 20.88 15.98 -13.04
CA ASP A 30 19.92 16.67 -13.90
C ASP A 30 18.50 16.07 -14.01
N THR A 31 18.11 14.92 -13.42
CA THR A 31 16.74 14.43 -13.73
C THR A 31 15.92 13.58 -12.75
N ASP A 32 16.38 13.10 -11.59
CA ASP A 32 15.46 12.27 -10.77
C ASP A 32 15.72 12.32 -9.27
N LEU A 33 14.67 12.61 -8.48
CA LEU A 33 14.72 12.59 -7.01
C LEU A 33 14.68 11.14 -6.50
N ASP A 34 13.97 10.24 -7.20
CA ASP A 34 13.82 8.84 -6.81
C ASP A 34 15.14 8.07 -6.95
N ALA A 35 15.97 8.42 -7.95
CA ALA A 35 17.31 7.86 -8.10
C ALA A 35 18.29 8.31 -7.00
N ILE A 36 18.03 9.45 -6.34
CA ILE A 36 18.84 9.93 -5.21
C ILE A 36 18.40 9.22 -3.92
N ASP A 37 17.10 8.94 -3.76
CA ASP A 37 16.59 8.16 -2.63
C ASP A 37 17.17 6.74 -2.62
N ASP A 38 17.27 6.09 -3.78
CA ASP A 38 17.94 4.80 -3.93
C ASP A 38 19.44 4.91 -3.55
N VAL A 39 20.16 5.93 -4.04
CA VAL A 39 21.59 6.07 -3.73
C VAL A 39 21.85 6.39 -2.26
N VAL A 40 21.07 7.29 -1.65
CA VAL A 40 21.20 7.66 -0.23
C VAL A 40 20.84 6.48 0.67
N SER A 41 19.88 5.64 0.26
CA SER A 41 19.51 4.42 0.99
C SER A 41 20.51 3.27 0.80
N LEU A 42 21.30 3.29 -0.27
CA LEU A 42 22.27 2.23 -0.62
C LEU A 42 23.72 2.56 -0.24
N THR A 43 24.03 3.78 0.19
CA THR A 43 25.41 4.17 0.56
C THR A 43 25.58 4.18 2.08
N ASP A 44 26.42 3.26 2.57
CA ASP A 44 26.79 3.20 4.00
C ASP A 44 27.70 4.38 4.43
N GLY A 45 28.08 5.27 3.50
CA GLY A 45 29.07 6.34 3.73
C GLY A 45 28.45 7.64 4.27
N ILE A 46 27.12 7.67 4.38
CA ILE A 46 26.34 8.79 4.86
C ILE A 46 25.65 8.40 6.16
N TRP A 47 25.97 9.11 7.25
CA TRP A 47 25.33 8.93 8.53
C TRP A 47 24.25 9.99 8.77
N THR A 48 23.10 9.56 9.30
CA THR A 48 22.05 10.47 9.79
C THR A 48 21.91 10.32 11.30
N THR A 49 22.27 11.37 12.02
CA THR A 49 22.13 11.41 13.48
C THR A 49 20.67 11.46 13.91
N ARG A 50 20.40 11.11 15.18
CA ARG A 50 19.07 11.26 15.79
C ARG A 50 18.54 12.69 15.86
N ALA A 51 19.40 13.69 15.77
CA ALA A 51 19.01 15.10 15.67
C ALA A 51 18.68 15.52 14.22
N GLY A 52 18.73 14.57 13.27
CA GLY A 52 18.53 14.80 11.84
C GLY A 52 19.76 15.41 11.14
N MET A 53 20.91 15.57 11.80
CA MET A 53 22.11 16.00 11.09
C MET A 53 22.60 14.90 10.15
N VAL A 54 23.05 15.29 8.96
CA VAL A 54 23.61 14.37 7.96
C VAL A 54 25.12 14.62 7.87
N ALA A 55 25.91 13.56 7.98
CA ALA A 55 27.37 13.62 7.97
C ALA A 55 27.97 12.59 7.00
N ARG A 56 29.06 12.96 6.34
CA ARG A 56 29.90 12.04 5.54
C ARG A 56 30.93 11.40 6.45
N LEU A 57 30.99 10.07 6.48
CA LEU A 57 31.85 9.33 7.42
C LEU A 57 33.34 9.63 7.19
N ASP A 58 33.80 9.67 5.94
CA ASP A 58 35.19 10.00 5.60
C ASP A 58 35.64 11.37 6.13
N ARG A 59 34.78 12.39 5.96
CA ARG A 59 35.06 13.75 6.46
C ARG A 59 34.90 13.87 7.97
N LEU A 60 34.02 13.07 8.57
CA LEU A 60 33.78 13.07 10.01
C LEU A 60 34.93 12.43 10.78
N LEU A 61 35.49 11.36 10.22
CA LEU A 61 36.60 10.59 10.77
C LEU A 61 37.96 11.20 10.43
N ALA A 62 38.07 12.03 9.39
CA ALA A 62 39.29 12.78 9.10
C ALA A 62 39.74 13.63 10.31
N ASP A 63 41.05 13.64 10.55
CA ASP A 63 41.71 14.32 11.66
C ASP A 63 41.29 13.80 13.06
N ARG A 64 40.72 12.59 13.14
CA ARG A 64 40.44 11.91 14.42
C ARG A 64 41.56 10.97 14.79
N VAL A 65 41.86 10.91 16.09
CA VAL A 65 42.96 10.14 16.67
C VAL A 65 42.40 9.21 17.73
N PHE A 66 42.32 7.92 17.38
CA PHE A 66 41.92 6.86 18.30
C PHE A 66 43.15 6.18 18.88
N THR A 67 43.11 5.75 20.14
CA THR A 67 44.26 5.14 20.80
C THR A 67 43.96 3.75 21.30
N HIS A 68 44.95 2.87 21.26
CA HIS A 68 44.83 1.48 21.69
C HIS A 68 46.06 1.05 22.50
N ARG A 69 45.89 0.17 23.49
CA ARG A 69 47.01 -0.43 24.23
C ARG A 69 47.42 -1.75 23.61
N LEU A 70 48.56 -1.74 22.91
CA LEU A 70 49.04 -2.90 22.19
C LEU A 70 49.33 -4.08 23.15
N THR A 71 48.65 -5.20 22.98
CA THR A 71 48.89 -6.39 23.81
C THR A 71 50.05 -7.25 23.28
N SER A 72 50.57 -8.14 24.13
CA SER A 72 51.59 -9.11 23.72
C SER A 72 51.12 -10.08 22.63
N THR A 73 49.81 -10.38 22.60
CA THR A 73 49.21 -11.28 21.61
C THR A 73 49.11 -10.58 20.26
N GLU A 74 48.57 -9.35 20.24
CA GLU A 74 48.43 -8.56 19.00
C GLU A 74 49.77 -8.25 18.35
N HIS A 75 50.78 -7.91 19.16
CA HIS A 75 52.15 -7.74 18.66
C HIS A 75 52.72 -9.04 18.06
N LEU A 76 52.39 -10.21 18.62
CA LEU A 76 52.90 -11.50 18.12
C LEU A 76 52.16 -11.97 16.86
N ASP A 77 50.86 -11.73 16.80
CA ASP A 77 49.99 -12.12 15.69
C ASP A 77 49.98 -11.09 14.54
N HIS A 78 50.60 -9.91 14.76
CA HIS A 78 50.57 -8.76 13.85
C HIS A 78 49.15 -8.30 13.50
N ALA A 79 48.22 -8.46 14.44
CA ALA A 79 46.79 -8.18 14.30
C ALA A 79 46.32 -7.41 15.53
N VAL A 80 45.69 -6.25 15.35
CA VAL A 80 45.19 -5.40 16.45
C VAL A 80 43.67 -5.49 16.51
N ALA A 81 43.09 -5.64 17.70
CA ALA A 81 41.64 -5.66 17.84
C ALA A 81 41.01 -4.32 17.45
N LEU A 82 39.92 -4.37 16.67
CA LEU A 82 39.14 -3.18 16.36
C LEU A 82 38.28 -2.76 17.57
N ASP A 83 37.59 -3.71 18.20
CA ASP A 83 36.65 -3.36 19.28
C ASP A 83 37.29 -3.27 20.68
N PRO A 84 36.94 -2.25 21.48
CA PRO A 84 36.07 -1.11 21.14
C PRO A 84 36.86 0.11 20.61
N ASP A 85 38.19 0.11 20.73
CA ASP A 85 39.04 1.30 20.62
C ASP A 85 39.13 1.88 19.21
N LEU A 86 39.08 1.02 18.20
CA LEU A 86 39.26 1.32 16.78
C LEU A 86 38.03 0.93 15.95
N THR A 87 36.88 0.66 16.58
CA THR A 87 35.62 0.20 15.97
C THR A 87 35.07 1.11 14.86
N VAL A 88 35.61 2.33 14.76
CA VAL A 88 35.25 3.35 13.77
C VAL A 88 36.23 3.47 12.60
N LEU A 89 37.35 2.74 12.64
CA LEU A 89 38.49 2.95 11.76
C LEU A 89 38.20 2.59 10.29
N ASP A 90 37.32 1.63 10.06
CA ASP A 90 37.01 1.01 8.76
C ASP A 90 35.67 1.47 8.17
N ALA A 91 34.89 2.24 8.91
CA ALA A 91 33.50 2.47 8.57
C ALA A 91 33.25 3.37 7.34
N ASP A 92 34.25 4.14 6.91
CA ASP A 92 34.19 4.88 5.65
C ASP A 92 34.72 4.06 4.45
N VAL A 93 35.42 2.95 4.69
CA VAL A 93 36.27 2.27 3.69
C VAL A 93 35.42 1.50 2.67
N ASP A 94 34.63 0.53 3.14
CA ASP A 94 33.77 -0.30 2.27
C ASP A 94 32.68 0.54 1.61
N ALA A 95 32.12 1.48 2.38
CA ALA A 95 31.05 2.36 1.94
C ALA A 95 31.45 3.32 0.81
N MET A 96 32.72 3.75 0.79
CA MET A 96 33.26 4.68 -0.21
C MET A 96 34.06 3.97 -1.31
N GLY A 97 34.24 2.64 -1.22
CA GLY A 97 35.06 1.87 -2.16
C GLY A 97 36.54 2.26 -2.15
N VAL A 98 37.05 2.74 -1.02
CA VAL A 98 38.47 3.07 -0.80
C VAL A 98 39.15 1.96 -0.01
N ALA A 99 40.49 1.93 0.02
CA ALA A 99 41.24 0.96 0.84
C ALA A 99 41.74 1.63 2.12
N LEU A 100 41.74 0.89 3.24
CA LEU A 100 42.39 1.34 4.47
C LEU A 100 43.90 1.22 4.28
N THR A 101 44.65 2.32 4.42
CA THR A 101 46.10 2.32 4.14
C THR A 101 46.88 3.05 5.21
N LEU A 102 48.12 2.63 5.45
CA LEU A 102 49.10 3.43 6.19
C LEU A 102 49.52 4.65 5.37
N ILE A 103 50.04 5.70 6.02
CA ILE A 103 50.56 6.91 5.36
C ILE A 103 51.67 6.64 4.32
N ASP A 104 52.34 5.49 4.40
CA ASP A 104 53.36 5.06 3.42
C ASP A 104 52.77 4.34 2.20
N GLY A 105 51.45 4.18 2.15
CA GLY A 105 50.68 3.56 1.08
C GLY A 105 50.51 2.04 1.20
N ASN A 106 51.00 1.41 2.27
CA ASN A 106 50.74 -0.01 2.49
C ASN A 106 49.31 -0.24 2.98
N GLU A 107 48.67 -1.30 2.49
CA GLU A 107 47.29 -1.64 2.83
C GLU A 107 47.17 -2.27 4.22
N LEU A 108 46.11 -1.91 4.93
CA LEU A 108 45.63 -2.55 6.14
C LEU A 108 44.37 -3.34 5.79
N THR A 109 44.30 -4.59 6.25
CA THR A 109 43.16 -5.47 6.01
C THR A 109 42.34 -5.59 7.29
N VAL A 110 41.03 -5.43 7.16
CA VAL A 110 40.09 -5.65 8.26
C VAL A 110 39.49 -7.05 8.11
N ASP A 111 39.79 -7.90 9.08
CA ASP A 111 39.29 -9.27 9.14
C ASP A 111 38.12 -9.34 10.13
N ILE A 112 36.90 -9.37 9.60
CA ILE A 112 35.66 -9.51 10.38
C ILE A 112 35.24 -10.99 10.33
N PRO A 113 35.09 -11.68 11.49
CA PRO A 113 34.58 -13.04 11.53
C PRO A 113 33.20 -13.15 10.87
N GLY A 114 33.01 -14.16 10.02
CA GLY A 114 31.70 -14.43 9.41
C GLY A 114 30.66 -14.89 10.44
N ILE A 115 29.38 -14.88 10.04
CA ILE A 115 28.28 -15.39 10.87
C ILE A 115 28.58 -16.86 11.26
N GLY A 116 28.66 -17.15 12.56
CA GLY A 116 28.95 -18.48 13.09
C GLY A 116 30.45 -18.78 13.31
N GLU A 117 31.35 -17.87 12.91
CA GLU A 117 32.77 -17.98 13.19
C GLU A 117 33.11 -17.39 14.58
N THR A 118 34.08 -17.98 15.26
CA THR A 118 34.56 -17.48 16.55
C THR A 118 35.75 -16.55 16.34
N GLY A 119 35.64 -15.29 16.74
CA GLY A 119 36.72 -14.31 16.66
C GLY A 119 36.22 -12.92 17.04
N ARG A 120 37.13 -11.94 17.09
CA ARG A 120 36.79 -10.51 17.15
C ARG A 120 37.31 -9.85 15.87
N PRO A 121 36.68 -8.75 15.40
CA PRO A 121 37.22 -7.98 14.29
C PRO A 121 38.64 -7.49 14.60
N VAL A 122 39.57 -7.70 13.67
CA VAL A 122 40.96 -7.27 13.80
C VAL A 122 41.42 -6.52 12.56
N VAL A 123 42.37 -5.62 12.72
CA VAL A 123 43.12 -5.00 11.64
C VAL A 123 44.51 -5.64 11.54
N THR A 124 44.86 -6.09 10.34
CA THR A 124 46.17 -6.65 10.01
C THR A 124 46.88 -5.75 9.01
N GLY A 125 48.21 -5.73 9.07
CA GLY A 125 49.05 -4.88 8.21
C GLY A 125 50.19 -5.65 7.57
N PRO A 126 51.08 -4.96 6.83
CA PRO A 126 52.25 -5.59 6.24
C PRO A 126 53.16 -6.19 7.32
N SER A 127 53.92 -7.22 6.96
CA SER A 127 54.85 -7.89 7.87
C SER A 127 55.78 -6.87 8.55
N GLY A 128 55.78 -6.86 9.88
CA GLY A 128 56.59 -5.96 10.71
C GLY A 128 56.02 -4.57 10.97
N TRP A 129 54.76 -4.28 10.59
CA TRP A 129 54.16 -2.96 10.78
C TRP A 129 54.02 -2.52 12.26
N LEU A 130 54.14 -3.45 13.21
CA LEU A 130 54.12 -3.19 14.65
C LEU A 130 55.51 -3.30 15.33
N ASP A 131 56.57 -3.60 14.57
CA ASP A 131 57.91 -3.94 15.12
C ASP A 131 58.57 -2.78 15.89
N GLU A 132 58.12 -1.54 15.68
CA GLU A 132 58.64 -0.36 16.36
C GLU A 132 57.99 -0.11 17.74
N PHE A 133 56.91 -0.81 18.06
CA PHE A 133 56.19 -0.71 19.33
C PHE A 133 56.51 -1.90 20.25
N ALA A 134 56.35 -1.71 21.55
CA ALA A 134 56.45 -2.76 22.54
C ALA A 134 55.07 -3.12 23.13
N PRO A 135 54.85 -4.38 23.55
CA PRO A 135 53.65 -4.74 24.30
C PRO A 135 53.45 -3.84 25.54
N GLY A 136 52.25 -3.26 25.66
CA GLY A 136 51.84 -2.30 26.68
C GLY A 136 51.96 -0.83 26.24
N ASP A 137 52.58 -0.56 25.10
CA ASP A 137 52.64 0.79 24.53
C ASP A 137 51.24 1.28 24.17
N LEU A 138 51.04 2.59 24.34
CA LEU A 138 49.86 3.28 23.84
C LEU A 138 50.17 3.76 22.43
N ILE A 139 49.42 3.25 21.45
CA ILE A 139 49.56 3.59 20.04
C ILE A 139 48.34 4.37 19.59
N ALA A 140 48.54 5.38 18.75
CA ALA A 140 47.49 6.17 18.10
C ALA A 140 47.31 5.73 16.66
N PHE A 141 46.06 5.77 16.20
CA PHE A 141 45.62 5.62 14.82
C PHE A 141 44.94 6.94 14.44
N ALA A 142 45.67 7.81 13.75
CA ALA A 142 45.14 9.08 13.25
C ALA A 142 44.63 8.89 11.83
N LYS A 143 43.32 9.06 11.64
CA LYS A 143 42.66 8.88 10.35
C LYS A 143 42.77 10.17 9.53
N GLU A 144 43.25 10.05 8.30
CA GLU A 144 43.23 11.10 7.29
C GLU A 144 42.11 10.83 6.26
N LEU A 145 41.89 11.78 5.35
CA LEU A 145 40.96 11.61 4.23
C LEU A 145 41.36 10.40 3.35
N GLU A 146 40.38 9.86 2.61
CA GLU A 146 40.58 8.77 1.65
C GLU A 146 41.11 7.46 2.29
N GLY A 147 40.81 7.23 3.57
CA GLY A 147 41.12 5.97 4.24
C GLY A 147 42.58 5.81 4.70
N SER A 148 43.41 6.85 4.61
CA SER A 148 44.80 6.77 5.11
C SER A 148 44.87 6.91 6.63
N VAL A 149 45.81 6.23 7.28
CA VAL A 149 45.98 6.18 8.73
C VAL A 149 47.46 6.33 9.10
N ASP A 150 47.76 7.29 9.98
CA ASP A 150 49.07 7.40 10.63
C ASP A 150 49.05 6.64 11.95
N VAL A 151 50.04 5.77 12.16
CA VAL A 151 50.15 4.93 13.35
C VAL A 151 51.43 5.28 14.09
N PHE A 152 51.31 5.75 15.34
CA PHE A 152 52.46 6.25 16.09
C PHE A 152 52.34 6.05 17.61
N TYR A 153 53.49 6.05 18.28
CA TYR A 153 53.58 5.94 19.74
C TYR A 153 53.13 7.22 20.44
N VAL A 154 52.34 7.08 21.52
CA VAL A 154 51.81 8.19 22.31
C VAL A 154 52.42 8.21 23.71
N ASP A 155 53.12 9.29 24.05
CA ASP A 155 53.66 9.51 25.40
C ASP A 155 52.80 10.44 26.27
N THR A 156 51.96 11.24 25.63
CA THR A 156 51.16 12.30 26.24
C THR A 156 49.75 12.25 25.69
N ILE A 157 48.77 12.18 26.57
CA ILE A 157 47.34 12.17 26.25
C ILE A 157 46.62 13.33 26.91
N ASN A 158 45.49 13.73 26.35
CA ASN A 158 44.53 14.61 27.01
C ASN A 158 43.72 13.84 28.07
N ASP A 159 42.98 14.54 28.93
CA ASP A 159 42.24 13.92 30.04
C ASP A 159 41.03 13.08 29.59
N GLY A 160 40.51 13.33 28.39
CA GLY A 160 39.41 12.58 27.77
C GLY A 160 38.04 12.84 28.41
N HIS A 161 37.88 13.90 29.21
CA HIS A 161 36.64 14.14 29.93
C HIS A 161 35.45 14.48 29.02
N ALA A 162 35.69 15.20 27.92
CA ALA A 162 34.65 15.54 26.95
C ALA A 162 34.19 14.29 26.18
N GLU A 163 35.14 13.48 25.71
CA GLU A 163 34.90 12.23 25.00
C GLU A 163 34.13 11.23 25.86
N ALA A 164 34.56 11.01 27.11
CA ALA A 164 33.87 10.11 28.03
C ALA A 164 32.43 10.58 28.33
N ALA A 165 32.23 11.90 28.52
CA ALA A 165 30.90 12.46 28.73
C ALA A 165 30.00 12.30 27.49
N ALA A 166 30.53 12.54 26.28
CA ALA A 166 29.79 12.38 25.04
C ALA A 166 29.37 10.93 24.78
N ILE A 167 30.26 9.96 25.05
CA ILE A 167 29.94 8.53 24.98
C ILE A 167 28.82 8.18 25.97
N ARG A 168 28.91 8.69 27.21
CA ARG A 168 27.89 8.45 28.22
C ARG A 168 26.53 9.02 27.82
N ASP A 169 26.50 10.26 27.36
CA ASP A 169 25.27 10.93 26.91
C ASP A 169 24.66 10.20 25.71
N GLY A 170 25.49 9.77 24.76
CA GLY A 170 25.05 9.00 23.59
C GLY A 170 24.49 7.62 23.97
N PHE A 171 25.12 6.93 24.93
CA PHE A 171 24.62 5.68 25.50
C PHE A 171 23.27 5.88 26.20
N ASP A 172 23.15 6.85 27.09
CA ASP A 172 21.89 7.14 27.79
C ASP A 172 20.78 7.55 26.83
N ALA A 173 21.12 8.19 25.71
CA ALA A 173 20.17 8.53 24.67
C ALA A 173 19.68 7.30 23.86
N VAL A 174 20.51 6.27 23.63
CA VAL A 174 20.08 5.04 22.92
C VAL A 174 19.40 4.04 23.85
N ARG A 175 19.70 4.10 25.16
CA ARG A 175 19.27 3.10 26.12
C ARG A 175 17.76 3.16 26.36
N ARG A 176 17.01 2.43 25.55
CA ARG A 176 15.55 2.25 25.68
C ARG A 176 15.21 1.03 26.52
N ASP A 177 16.00 -0.03 26.38
CA ASP A 177 15.85 -1.28 27.10
C ASP A 177 16.95 -1.42 28.15
N PRO A 178 16.62 -1.57 29.44
CA PRO A 178 17.61 -1.76 30.50
C PRO A 178 18.35 -3.10 30.41
N ASP A 179 17.79 -4.10 29.74
CA ASP A 179 18.33 -5.46 29.64
C ASP A 179 19.22 -5.64 28.38
N ALA A 180 19.36 -4.61 27.55
CA ALA A 180 20.15 -4.64 26.31
C ALA A 180 21.48 -3.88 26.44
N GLY A 181 22.52 -4.42 25.82
CA GLY A 181 23.74 -3.69 25.44
C GLY A 181 23.62 -3.16 24.02
N TYR A 182 24.42 -2.15 23.68
CA TYR A 182 24.30 -1.39 22.44
C TYR A 182 25.65 -1.32 21.73
N ASP A 183 25.65 -1.30 20.40
CA ASP A 183 26.88 -1.15 19.64
C ASP A 183 27.53 0.21 19.94
N VAL A 184 28.85 0.19 20.11
CA VAL A 184 29.63 1.40 20.42
C VAL A 184 29.77 2.32 19.21
N TRP A 185 29.84 1.74 18.00
CA TRP A 185 30.02 2.44 16.74
C TRP A 185 28.97 3.56 16.49
N PRO A 186 27.65 3.30 16.52
CA PRO A 186 26.64 4.34 16.31
C PRO A 186 26.69 5.48 17.34
N ILE A 187 27.05 5.16 18.58
CA ILE A 187 27.14 6.12 19.69
C ILE A 187 28.31 7.07 19.46
N LEU A 188 29.46 6.54 19.03
CA LEU A 188 30.63 7.34 18.70
C LEU A 188 30.38 8.26 17.52
N ILE A 189 29.74 7.78 16.46
CA ILE A 189 29.47 8.59 15.27
C ILE A 189 28.46 9.71 15.56
N ASP A 190 27.40 9.42 16.33
CA ASP A 190 26.48 10.46 16.79
C ASP A 190 27.20 11.53 17.63
N ALA A 191 28.14 11.12 18.49
CA ALA A 191 28.94 12.04 19.30
C ALA A 191 29.86 12.91 18.44
N LEU A 192 30.62 12.30 17.53
CA LEU A 192 31.52 13.02 16.61
C LEU A 192 30.77 13.99 15.69
N ALA A 193 29.59 13.60 15.21
CA ALA A 193 28.77 14.48 14.37
C ALA A 193 28.20 15.67 15.15
N SER A 194 27.99 15.50 16.45
CA SER A 194 27.47 16.55 17.34
C SER A 194 28.56 17.50 17.85
N ASP A 195 29.79 17.01 18.01
CA ASP A 195 30.92 17.78 18.52
C ASP A 195 32.21 17.47 17.73
N ALA A 196 32.62 18.45 16.93
CA ALA A 196 33.76 18.33 16.03
C ALA A 196 35.14 18.39 16.74
N ASP A 197 35.19 18.73 18.03
CA ASP A 197 36.45 18.82 18.78
C ASP A 197 36.85 17.48 19.42
N LEU A 198 35.93 16.51 19.49
CA LEU A 198 36.17 15.19 20.08
C LEU A 198 37.21 14.40 19.29
N PHE A 199 38.09 13.69 20.01
CA PHE A 199 39.13 12.82 19.42
C PHE A 199 40.07 13.53 18.44
N THR A 200 40.19 14.86 18.48
CA THR A 200 41.17 15.61 17.66
C THR A 200 42.61 15.50 18.18
N THR A 201 42.78 14.96 19.39
CA THR A 201 44.08 14.69 20.02
C THR A 201 44.04 13.34 20.72
N PRO A 202 45.19 12.67 20.93
CA PRO A 202 45.22 11.40 21.65
C PRO A 202 44.61 11.52 23.05
N VAL A 203 43.60 10.69 23.32
CA VAL A 203 42.98 10.50 24.64
C VAL A 203 43.31 9.09 25.15
N ARG A 204 42.64 8.62 26.20
CA ARG A 204 42.72 7.20 26.59
C ARG A 204 41.94 6.33 25.59
N PRO A 205 42.27 5.04 25.48
CA PRO A 205 41.48 4.10 24.71
C PRO A 205 40.00 4.12 25.12
N ILE A 206 39.11 3.86 24.17
CA ILE A 206 37.65 3.94 24.36
C ILE A 206 37.21 3.00 25.47
N ASP A 207 37.82 1.81 25.59
CA ASP A 207 37.57 0.86 26.68
C ASP A 207 37.80 1.51 28.06
N GLU A 208 38.90 2.26 28.21
CA GLU A 208 39.20 2.99 29.47
C GLU A 208 38.28 4.19 29.70
N LEU A 209 37.82 4.84 28.63
CA LEU A 209 36.86 5.94 28.73
C LEU A 209 35.49 5.43 29.20
N LEU A 210 35.03 4.28 28.68
CA LEU A 210 33.79 3.61 29.10
C LEU A 210 33.82 3.29 30.60
N GLU A 211 34.91 2.68 31.09
CA GLU A 211 35.08 2.37 32.51
C GLU A 211 34.96 3.63 33.38
N SER A 212 35.47 4.77 32.91
CA SER A 212 35.44 6.03 33.66
C SER A 212 34.04 6.62 33.87
N VAL A 213 33.05 6.16 33.09
CA VAL A 213 31.65 6.62 33.13
C VAL A 213 30.65 5.51 33.52
N GLY A 214 31.16 4.42 34.11
CA GLY A 214 30.35 3.30 34.60
C GLY A 214 29.75 2.46 33.48
N LEU A 215 30.46 2.32 32.38
CA LEU A 215 30.10 1.45 31.26
C LEU A 215 31.18 0.38 31.09
N GLU A 216 30.77 -0.82 30.67
CA GLU A 216 31.66 -1.92 30.29
C GLU A 216 31.42 -2.30 28.83
N HIS A 217 32.47 -2.79 28.16
CA HIS A 217 32.39 -3.38 26.83
C HIS A 217 32.51 -4.91 26.91
N ARG A 218 31.61 -5.62 26.23
CA ARG A 218 31.62 -7.08 26.11
C ARG A 218 31.05 -7.52 24.77
N ASP A 219 31.84 -8.32 24.05
CA ASP A 219 31.47 -8.98 22.79
C ASP A 219 30.93 -8.02 21.71
N GLY A 220 31.53 -6.82 21.58
CA GLY A 220 31.15 -5.79 20.59
C GLY A 220 30.11 -4.79 21.08
N TYR A 221 29.52 -5.03 22.25
CA TYR A 221 28.45 -4.20 22.81
C TYR A 221 28.91 -3.50 24.09
N ILE A 222 28.32 -2.34 24.38
CA ILE A 222 28.50 -1.61 25.64
C ILE A 222 27.23 -1.64 26.49
N GLY A 223 27.41 -1.70 27.80
CA GLY A 223 26.33 -1.66 28.78
C GLY A 223 26.82 -1.14 30.13
N PRO A 224 25.92 -0.98 31.12
CA PRO A 224 26.30 -0.57 32.46
C PRO A 224 27.17 -1.64 33.15
N ASP A 225 28.18 -1.21 33.90
CA ASP A 225 29.06 -2.10 34.68
C ASP A 225 28.40 -2.64 35.98
N ASP A 226 27.25 -2.08 36.35
CA ASP A 226 26.52 -2.38 37.58
C ASP A 226 25.25 -3.23 37.40
N ALA A 227 24.94 -3.64 36.16
CA ALA A 227 23.76 -4.43 35.83
C ALA A 227 24.03 -5.49 34.75
N ALA A 228 23.25 -6.58 34.79
CA ALA A 228 23.31 -7.59 33.74
C ALA A 228 22.53 -7.14 32.50
N TRP A 229 23.11 -7.37 31.33
CA TRP A 229 22.52 -7.07 30.02
C TRP A 229 22.90 -8.13 28.99
N LEU A 230 22.17 -8.21 27.88
CA LEU A 230 22.41 -9.07 26.72
C LEU A 230 22.63 -8.23 25.46
N PRO A 231 23.32 -8.72 24.42
CA PRO A 231 23.39 -8.02 23.13
C PRO A 231 22.03 -7.59 22.60
N ALA A 232 21.93 -6.40 21.98
CA ALA A 232 20.68 -5.84 21.47
C ALA A 232 19.93 -6.82 20.56
N GLY A 233 20.64 -7.51 19.65
CA GLY A 233 20.05 -8.50 18.75
C GLY A 233 19.40 -9.69 19.49
N VAL A 234 19.96 -10.11 20.62
CA VAL A 234 19.41 -11.20 21.46
C VAL A 234 18.14 -10.73 22.17
N VAL A 235 18.15 -9.52 22.73
CA VAL A 235 16.97 -8.93 23.38
C VAL A 235 15.85 -8.71 22.36
N PHE A 236 16.17 -8.17 21.19
CA PHE A 236 15.24 -8.01 20.07
C PHE A 236 14.63 -9.37 19.66
N ALA A 237 15.46 -10.38 19.44
CA ALA A 237 14.98 -11.72 19.09
C ALA A 237 14.06 -12.28 20.17
N ASN A 238 14.40 -12.16 21.46
CA ASN A 238 13.57 -12.64 22.56
C ASN A 238 12.22 -11.92 22.64
N LYS A 239 12.21 -10.59 22.47
CA LYS A 239 10.98 -9.79 22.43
C LYS A 239 10.11 -10.16 21.24
N LEU A 240 10.71 -10.31 20.06
CA LEU A 240 9.99 -10.72 18.85
C LEU A 240 9.40 -12.12 19.01
N ARG A 241 10.14 -13.07 19.60
CA ARG A 241 9.60 -14.40 19.96
C ARG A 241 8.39 -14.28 20.89
N ALA A 242 8.46 -13.44 21.91
CA ALA A 242 7.34 -13.22 22.85
C ALA A 242 6.12 -12.58 22.17
N GLN A 243 6.34 -11.58 21.31
CA GLN A 243 5.31 -10.92 20.53
C GLN A 243 4.61 -11.88 19.57
N VAL A 244 5.38 -12.68 18.83
CA VAL A 244 4.84 -13.71 17.94
C VAL A 244 4.02 -14.74 18.73
N ALA A 245 4.53 -15.18 19.89
CA ALA A 245 3.78 -16.09 20.75
C ALA A 245 2.45 -15.48 21.23
N GLU A 246 2.40 -14.18 21.52
CA GLU A 246 1.17 -13.47 21.89
C GLU A 246 0.19 -13.35 20.71
N VAL A 247 0.66 -12.87 19.56
CA VAL A 247 -0.15 -12.67 18.34
C VAL A 247 -0.80 -13.98 17.89
N TYR A 248 -0.06 -15.07 17.92
CA TYR A 248 -0.54 -16.38 17.53
C TYR A 248 -1.16 -17.17 18.70
N GLY A 249 -1.19 -16.61 19.91
CA GLY A 249 -1.81 -17.19 21.10
C GLY A 249 -1.21 -18.55 21.50
N PHE A 250 0.09 -18.62 21.78
CA PHE A 250 0.76 -19.88 22.06
C PHE A 250 0.33 -20.54 23.38
N ASP A 251 0.11 -21.86 23.31
CA ASP A 251 0.07 -22.74 24.49
C ASP A 251 1.48 -23.25 24.82
N VAL A 252 1.62 -23.92 25.97
CA VAL A 252 2.91 -24.49 26.43
C VAL A 252 3.58 -25.38 25.36
N CYS A 253 2.79 -26.19 24.65
CA CYS A 253 3.32 -27.03 23.57
C CYS A 253 3.73 -26.25 22.32
N CYS A 254 3.07 -25.12 22.01
CA CYS A 254 3.50 -24.22 20.93
C CYS A 254 4.86 -23.60 21.24
N HIS A 255 5.08 -23.15 22.47
CA HIS A 255 6.37 -22.58 22.89
C HIS A 255 7.53 -23.55 22.68
N VAL A 256 7.38 -24.80 23.16
CA VAL A 256 8.42 -25.83 23.01
C VAL A 256 8.66 -26.17 21.53
N ALA A 257 7.59 -26.29 20.74
CA ALA A 257 7.71 -26.53 19.31
C ALA A 257 8.40 -25.36 18.59
N PHE A 258 8.05 -24.13 18.93
CA PHE A 258 8.65 -22.93 18.36
C PHE A 258 10.14 -22.82 18.68
N GLU A 259 10.55 -23.06 19.92
CA GLU A 259 11.96 -23.15 20.30
C GLU A 259 12.68 -24.23 19.48
N THR A 260 12.08 -25.42 19.35
CA THR A 260 12.67 -26.53 18.58
C THR A 260 12.94 -26.16 17.12
N ILE A 261 12.01 -25.46 16.46
CA ILE A 261 12.19 -25.08 15.06
C ILE A 261 13.13 -23.88 14.90
N THR A 262 13.14 -22.93 15.84
CA THR A 262 14.11 -21.81 15.81
C THR A 262 15.54 -22.27 16.08
N ASP A 263 15.75 -23.24 16.98
CA ASP A 263 17.07 -23.84 17.21
C ASP A 263 17.58 -24.57 15.95
N ALA A 264 16.67 -25.26 15.26
CA ALA A 264 16.98 -25.92 14.00
C ALA A 264 17.34 -24.93 12.90
N TRP A 265 16.68 -23.78 12.87
CA TRP A 265 16.98 -22.67 11.96
C TRP A 265 18.34 -22.04 12.26
N ASP A 266 18.63 -21.72 13.52
CA ASP A 266 19.91 -21.14 13.92
C ASP A 266 21.07 -22.07 13.54
N TRP A 267 20.92 -23.40 13.73
CA TRP A 267 21.89 -24.39 13.23
C TRP A 267 22.05 -24.36 11.71
N ASN A 268 20.95 -24.21 10.95
CA ASN A 268 20.97 -24.12 9.49
C ASN A 268 21.76 -22.89 9.00
N LEU A 269 21.76 -21.81 9.79
CA LEU A 269 22.56 -20.61 9.54
C LEU A 269 24.03 -20.71 10.02
N GLY A 270 24.45 -21.88 10.52
CA GLY A 270 25.81 -22.08 11.06
C GLY A 270 26.04 -21.46 12.44
N ILE A 271 24.98 -20.98 13.11
CA ILE A 271 25.07 -20.47 14.48
C ILE A 271 25.32 -21.67 15.42
N PRO A 272 26.27 -21.58 16.37
CA PRO A 272 26.60 -22.68 17.29
C PRO A 272 25.38 -23.21 18.07
N ALA A 273 24.74 -24.23 17.52
CA ALA A 273 23.63 -24.97 18.11
C ALA A 273 23.92 -26.47 18.00
N GLY A 274 23.31 -27.28 18.87
CA GLY A 274 23.35 -28.74 18.71
C GLY A 274 22.66 -29.15 17.41
N GLU A 275 23.21 -30.12 16.67
CA GLU A 275 22.58 -30.62 15.43
C GLU A 275 21.11 -30.97 15.71
N PRO A 276 20.15 -30.32 15.02
CA PRO A 276 18.74 -30.47 15.33
C PRO A 276 18.23 -31.84 14.87
N ASP A 277 17.40 -32.47 15.70
CA ASP A 277 16.65 -33.66 15.29
C ASP A 277 15.59 -33.25 14.25
N ALA A 278 15.85 -33.58 12.98
CA ALA A 278 14.93 -33.29 11.87
C ALA A 278 13.52 -33.84 12.12
N VAL A 279 13.37 -34.95 12.85
CA VAL A 279 12.05 -35.49 13.22
C VAL A 279 11.37 -34.62 14.27
N ALA A 280 12.10 -34.04 15.21
CA ALA A 280 11.57 -33.11 16.19
C ALA A 280 11.16 -31.79 15.52
N ALA A 281 12.00 -31.25 14.63
CA ALA A 281 11.70 -30.04 13.86
C ALA A 281 10.45 -30.24 12.96
N ALA A 282 10.35 -31.37 12.26
CA ALA A 282 9.17 -31.68 11.45
C ALA A 282 7.89 -31.78 12.30
N LYS A 283 7.96 -32.36 13.51
CA LYS A 283 6.82 -32.40 14.44
C LYS A 283 6.47 -31.04 15.02
N ALA A 284 7.46 -30.18 15.25
CA ALA A 284 7.25 -28.82 15.71
C ALA A 284 6.44 -28.00 14.69
N LEU A 285 6.78 -28.11 13.40
CA LEU A 285 5.99 -27.53 12.31
C LEU A 285 4.55 -28.07 12.26
N GLY A 286 4.35 -29.31 12.72
CA GLY A 286 3.04 -29.95 12.89
C GLY A 286 2.10 -29.28 13.90
N HIS A 287 2.59 -28.33 14.68
CA HIS A 287 1.75 -27.55 15.57
C HIS A 287 1.06 -26.43 14.79
N GLU A 288 -0.28 -26.40 14.84
CA GLU A 288 -1.15 -25.55 14.00
C GLU A 288 -0.67 -24.09 13.86
N ARG A 289 -0.26 -23.48 14.98
CA ARG A 289 0.16 -22.07 15.06
C ARG A 289 1.65 -21.84 14.78
N VAL A 290 2.49 -22.86 14.95
CA VAL A 290 3.96 -22.69 14.96
C VAL A 290 4.51 -22.48 13.56
N SER A 291 4.01 -23.18 12.54
CA SER A 291 4.48 -22.99 11.16
C SER A 291 4.29 -21.54 10.69
N ALA A 292 3.07 -20.98 10.86
CA ALA A 292 2.77 -19.60 10.45
C ALA A 292 3.56 -18.58 11.29
N ALA A 293 3.64 -18.80 12.61
CA ALA A 293 4.41 -17.97 13.52
C ALA A 293 5.91 -17.95 13.17
N PHE A 294 6.47 -19.10 12.77
CA PHE A 294 7.88 -19.21 12.39
C PHE A 294 8.18 -18.43 11.11
N ILE A 295 7.33 -18.54 10.10
CA ILE A 295 7.44 -17.75 8.86
C ILE A 295 7.38 -16.25 9.20
N SER A 296 6.38 -15.82 9.98
CA SER A 296 6.24 -14.42 10.40
C SER A 296 7.44 -13.92 11.20
N TRP A 297 7.99 -14.76 12.09
CA TRP A 297 9.17 -14.43 12.89
C TRP A 297 10.43 -14.24 12.04
N ILE A 298 10.65 -15.07 11.03
CA ILE A 298 11.78 -14.91 10.10
C ILE A 298 11.60 -13.66 9.24
N GLN A 299 10.41 -13.45 8.68
CA GLN A 299 10.12 -12.28 7.84
C GLN A 299 10.30 -10.96 8.61
N ALA A 300 9.87 -10.91 9.88
CA ALA A 300 10.08 -9.74 10.74
C ALA A 300 11.56 -9.43 11.04
N ARG A 301 12.47 -10.36 10.73
CA ARG A 301 13.92 -10.20 10.82
C ARG A 301 14.58 -9.97 9.45
N GLY A 302 13.79 -9.78 8.39
CA GLY A 302 14.27 -9.59 7.03
C GLY A 302 14.70 -10.88 6.31
N GLY A 303 14.35 -12.06 6.83
CA GLY A 303 14.68 -13.32 6.15
C GLY A 303 13.81 -13.59 4.92
N ASP A 304 14.41 -14.19 3.90
CA ASP A 304 13.75 -14.53 2.63
C ASP A 304 12.93 -15.83 2.76
N LEU A 305 11.77 -15.86 2.12
CA LEU A 305 10.94 -17.05 1.96
C LEU A 305 11.68 -18.18 1.24
N ILE A 306 12.58 -17.87 0.30
CA ILE A 306 13.38 -18.87 -0.41
C ILE A 306 14.24 -19.67 0.58
N ASP A 307 14.89 -19.00 1.53
CA ASP A 307 15.70 -19.67 2.56
C ASP A 307 14.83 -20.54 3.47
N ILE A 308 13.61 -20.08 3.78
CA ILE A 308 12.64 -20.86 4.56
C ILE A 308 12.22 -22.12 3.80
N ALA A 309 11.97 -22.01 2.50
CA ALA A 309 11.58 -23.14 1.66
C ALA A 309 12.69 -24.19 1.60
N SER A 310 13.92 -23.79 1.32
CA SER A 310 15.09 -24.68 1.34
C SER A 310 15.32 -25.31 2.72
N PHE A 311 15.09 -24.57 3.80
CA PHE A 311 15.16 -25.11 5.16
C PHE A 311 14.09 -26.17 5.43
N PHE A 312 12.84 -25.93 5.02
CA PHE A 312 11.74 -26.89 5.15
C PHE A 312 11.96 -28.14 4.29
N GLU A 313 12.47 -27.99 3.08
CA GLU A 313 12.91 -29.09 2.21
C GLU A 313 13.97 -29.94 2.91
N SER A 314 15.04 -29.32 3.43
CA SER A 314 16.11 -29.99 4.19
C SER A 314 15.60 -30.75 5.42
N ILE A 315 14.62 -30.21 6.15
CA ILE A 315 13.95 -30.94 7.25
C ILE A 315 13.16 -32.12 6.69
N GLY A 316 12.37 -31.88 5.63
CA GLY A 316 11.52 -32.86 4.98
C GLY A 316 12.29 -34.11 4.54
N GLU A 317 13.40 -33.92 3.84
CA GLU A 317 14.27 -35.00 3.37
C GLU A 317 14.89 -35.82 4.51
N ARG A 318 15.33 -35.14 5.58
CA ARG A 318 16.02 -35.78 6.72
C ARG A 318 15.08 -36.43 7.73
N ALA A 319 13.83 -35.95 7.83
CA ALA A 319 12.84 -36.45 8.80
C ALA A 319 12.19 -37.80 8.39
N GLY A 320 12.49 -38.31 7.19
CA GLY A 320 11.96 -39.56 6.67
C GLY A 320 10.42 -39.54 6.61
N ARG A 321 9.75 -40.52 7.22
CA ARG A 321 8.27 -40.59 7.23
C ARG A 321 7.56 -39.38 7.87
N HIS A 322 8.28 -38.55 8.61
CA HIS A 322 7.73 -37.35 9.25
C HIS A 322 7.90 -36.09 8.37
N GLY A 323 8.54 -36.22 7.21
CA GLY A 323 8.89 -35.08 6.34
C GLY A 323 7.75 -34.54 5.47
N ALA A 324 6.58 -35.18 5.44
CA ALA A 324 5.48 -34.77 4.56
C ALA A 324 5.09 -33.30 4.77
N LEU A 325 4.81 -32.88 6.02
CA LEU A 325 4.37 -31.52 6.31
C LEU A 325 5.44 -30.44 5.98
N PRO A 326 6.72 -30.57 6.37
CA PRO A 326 7.75 -29.64 5.92
C PRO A 326 7.77 -29.48 4.39
N LEU A 327 7.70 -30.57 3.64
CA LEU A 327 7.66 -30.54 2.17
C LEU A 327 6.38 -29.87 1.65
N GLU A 328 5.21 -30.08 2.29
CA GLU A 328 3.99 -29.34 1.94
C GLU A 328 4.18 -27.83 2.10
N ARG A 329 4.88 -27.40 3.15
CA ARG A 329 5.15 -25.97 3.39
C ARG A 329 6.17 -25.41 2.41
N ALA A 330 7.25 -26.14 2.13
CA ALA A 330 8.23 -25.77 1.09
C ALA A 330 7.55 -25.61 -0.27
N ALA A 331 6.73 -26.59 -0.66
CA ALA A 331 6.02 -26.58 -1.93
C ALA A 331 5.15 -25.32 -2.14
N TRP A 332 4.40 -24.90 -1.12
CA TRP A 332 3.59 -23.67 -1.20
C TRP A 332 4.44 -22.41 -1.29
N ILE A 333 5.58 -22.35 -0.61
CA ILE A 333 6.50 -21.21 -0.72
C ILE A 333 7.09 -21.14 -2.13
N TRP A 334 7.59 -22.26 -2.67
CA TRP A 334 8.08 -22.35 -4.04
C TRP A 334 7.03 -21.97 -5.07
N PHE A 335 5.79 -22.40 -4.86
CA PHE A 335 4.68 -22.06 -5.75
C PHE A 335 4.38 -20.56 -5.75
N THR A 336 4.44 -19.94 -4.56
CA THR A 336 4.24 -18.49 -4.36
C THR A 336 5.38 -17.68 -4.98
N ASP A 337 6.62 -18.19 -4.92
CA ASP A 337 7.79 -17.57 -5.53
C ASP A 337 7.82 -17.70 -7.07
N GLY A 338 7.06 -18.66 -7.62
CA GLY A 338 7.03 -18.97 -9.05
C GLY A 338 8.01 -20.06 -9.48
N SER A 339 8.74 -20.63 -8.53
CA SER A 339 9.56 -21.84 -8.67
C SER A 339 8.69 -23.10 -8.73
N VAL A 340 7.78 -23.14 -9.72
CA VAL A 340 6.70 -24.14 -9.78
C VAL A 340 7.22 -25.56 -9.98
N ALA A 341 8.38 -25.73 -10.61
CA ALA A 341 8.98 -27.06 -10.78
C ALA A 341 9.30 -27.69 -9.42
N ASP A 342 9.98 -26.94 -8.55
CA ASP A 342 10.34 -27.35 -7.19
C ASP A 342 9.09 -27.55 -6.33
N ALA A 343 8.10 -26.66 -6.47
CA ALA A 343 6.80 -26.81 -5.83
C ALA A 343 6.10 -28.14 -6.15
N ILE A 344 6.12 -28.56 -7.42
CA ILE A 344 5.52 -29.82 -7.85
C ILE A 344 6.33 -31.01 -7.33
N GLU A 345 7.66 -30.91 -7.33
CA GLU A 345 8.55 -31.97 -6.83
C GLU A 345 8.29 -32.22 -5.34
N ASP A 346 8.32 -31.17 -4.52
CA ASP A 346 8.07 -31.24 -3.08
C ASP A 346 6.66 -31.72 -2.75
N ALA A 347 5.64 -31.24 -3.47
CA ALA A 347 4.26 -31.70 -3.26
C ALA A 347 4.11 -33.21 -3.57
N ASN A 348 4.76 -33.71 -4.62
CA ASN A 348 4.75 -35.15 -4.93
C ASN A 348 5.54 -35.97 -3.90
N ALA A 349 6.66 -35.44 -3.41
CA ALA A 349 7.46 -36.06 -2.35
C ALA A 349 6.65 -36.15 -1.04
N ALA A 350 5.95 -35.08 -0.67
CA ALA A 350 5.05 -35.04 0.48
C ALA A 350 3.95 -36.12 0.39
N ILE A 351 3.25 -36.21 -0.75
CA ILE A 351 2.20 -37.23 -0.99
C ILE A 351 2.76 -38.66 -0.98
N THR A 352 4.01 -38.84 -1.40
CA THR A 352 4.70 -40.13 -1.35
C THR A 352 4.96 -40.58 0.08
N LEU A 353 5.30 -39.64 0.97
CA LEU A 353 5.54 -39.89 2.39
C LEU A 353 4.22 -40.06 3.17
N ASP A 354 3.23 -39.22 2.91
CA ASP A 354 1.88 -39.31 3.47
C ASP A 354 0.81 -39.12 2.38
N PRO A 355 0.08 -40.18 1.99
CA PRO A 355 -1.01 -40.07 1.03
C PRO A 355 -2.14 -39.12 1.42
N ASN A 356 -2.20 -38.67 2.68
CA ASN A 356 -3.14 -37.68 3.19
C ASN A 356 -2.54 -36.26 3.32
N ALA A 357 -1.35 -36.01 2.75
CA ALA A 357 -0.78 -34.68 2.57
C ALA A 357 -1.77 -33.79 1.79
N THR A 358 -2.60 -33.07 2.54
CA THR A 358 -3.79 -32.37 2.05
C THR A 358 -3.39 -31.09 1.33
N GLU A 359 -2.44 -30.35 1.88
CA GLU A 359 -1.93 -29.09 1.33
C GLU A 359 -1.17 -29.33 0.02
N ALA A 360 -0.33 -30.37 -0.05
CA ALA A 360 0.30 -30.78 -1.31
C ALA A 360 -0.74 -31.23 -2.36
N THR A 361 -1.80 -31.92 -1.93
CA THR A 361 -2.88 -32.34 -2.85
C THR A 361 -3.65 -31.13 -3.39
N ILE A 362 -3.91 -30.11 -2.57
CA ILE A 362 -4.56 -28.85 -2.99
C ILE A 362 -3.68 -28.12 -4.00
N LEU A 363 -2.38 -27.94 -3.70
CA LEU A 363 -1.43 -27.29 -4.58
C LEU A 363 -1.38 -27.96 -5.96
N LEU A 364 -1.28 -29.29 -6.02
CA LEU A 364 -1.31 -30.00 -7.30
C LEU A 364 -2.66 -29.85 -8.03
N GLY A 365 -3.76 -29.68 -7.28
CA GLY A 365 -5.07 -29.34 -7.82
C GLY A 365 -5.08 -27.95 -8.48
N HIS A 366 -4.51 -26.94 -7.84
CA HIS A 366 -4.34 -25.59 -8.41
C HIS A 366 -3.45 -25.62 -9.65
N VAL A 367 -2.30 -26.30 -9.59
CA VAL A 367 -1.41 -26.50 -10.76
C VAL A 367 -2.15 -27.15 -11.93
N ALA A 368 -2.97 -28.17 -11.66
CA ALA A 368 -3.78 -28.82 -12.69
C ALA A 368 -4.82 -27.86 -13.29
N ALA A 369 -5.47 -27.03 -12.48
CA ALA A 369 -6.41 -26.02 -12.94
C ALA A 369 -5.73 -24.98 -13.85
N ILE A 370 -4.56 -24.48 -13.45
CA ILE A 370 -3.77 -23.51 -14.22
C ILE A 370 -3.36 -24.11 -15.58
N ARG A 371 -2.90 -25.36 -15.59
CA ARG A 371 -2.55 -26.11 -16.83
C ARG A 371 -3.74 -26.42 -17.74
N GLY A 372 -4.97 -26.20 -17.28
CA GLY A 372 -6.18 -26.58 -17.99
C GLY A 372 -6.53 -28.07 -17.90
N ASP A 373 -5.90 -28.83 -16.99
CA ASP A 373 -6.30 -30.20 -16.64
C ASP A 373 -7.36 -30.18 -15.53
N TYR A 374 -8.47 -29.53 -15.86
CA TYR A 374 -9.58 -29.25 -14.96
C TYR A 374 -10.24 -30.52 -14.37
N GLY A 375 -10.22 -31.64 -15.10
CA GLY A 375 -10.75 -32.92 -14.61
C GLY A 375 -9.89 -33.49 -13.49
N GLU A 376 -8.56 -33.38 -13.62
CA GLU A 376 -7.63 -33.75 -12.56
C GLU A 376 -7.69 -32.77 -11.39
N ALA A 377 -7.78 -31.47 -11.67
CA ALA A 377 -7.97 -30.43 -10.65
C ALA A 377 -9.19 -30.73 -9.78
N LEU A 378 -10.36 -30.96 -10.38
CA LEU A 378 -11.59 -31.28 -9.67
C LEU A 378 -11.47 -32.58 -8.85
N ARG A 379 -10.77 -33.59 -9.38
CA ARG A 379 -10.52 -34.85 -8.67
C ARG A 379 -9.65 -34.66 -7.42
N LEU A 380 -8.61 -33.85 -7.51
CA LEU A 380 -7.68 -33.56 -6.42
C LEU A 380 -8.35 -32.67 -5.36
N LEU A 381 -8.99 -31.59 -5.79
CA LEU A 381 -9.63 -30.59 -4.91
C LEU A 381 -10.83 -31.16 -4.16
N ARG A 382 -11.76 -31.87 -4.81
CA ARG A 382 -12.90 -32.50 -4.11
C ARG A 382 -12.48 -33.47 -3.00
N ARG A 383 -11.31 -34.09 -3.14
CA ARG A 383 -10.79 -35.03 -2.15
C ARG A 383 -10.15 -34.33 -0.96
N SER A 384 -9.54 -33.18 -1.19
CA SER A 384 -8.68 -32.48 -0.21
C SER A 384 -9.37 -31.28 0.43
N ASN A 385 -10.01 -30.42 -0.38
CA ASN A 385 -10.74 -29.25 0.07
C ASN A 385 -12.00 -29.02 -0.80
N PRO A 386 -13.16 -29.59 -0.44
CA PRO A 386 -14.41 -29.40 -1.19
C PRO A 386 -14.94 -27.96 -1.22
N ALA A 387 -14.41 -27.05 -0.39
CA ALA A 387 -14.79 -25.64 -0.33
C ALA A 387 -13.81 -24.73 -1.09
N ASP A 388 -12.86 -25.31 -1.82
CA ASP A 388 -11.86 -24.58 -2.58
C ASP A 388 -12.48 -23.71 -3.68
N VAL A 389 -11.96 -22.48 -3.83
CA VAL A 389 -12.50 -21.43 -4.73
C VAL A 389 -12.56 -21.86 -6.20
N TRP A 390 -11.72 -22.81 -6.62
CA TRP A 390 -11.70 -23.31 -7.99
C TRP A 390 -12.90 -24.24 -8.28
N ILE A 391 -13.46 -24.92 -7.27
CA ILE A 391 -14.43 -26.00 -7.50
C ILE A 391 -15.70 -25.48 -8.19
N GLY A 392 -16.28 -24.37 -7.73
CA GLY A 392 -17.54 -23.85 -8.28
C GLY A 392 -17.46 -23.60 -9.79
N ASN A 393 -16.44 -22.88 -10.22
CA ASN A 393 -16.19 -22.58 -11.64
C ASN A 393 -15.91 -23.84 -12.46
N LEU A 394 -15.15 -24.79 -11.91
CA LEU A 394 -14.82 -26.03 -12.61
C LEU A 394 -16.03 -26.96 -12.77
N GLU A 395 -16.90 -27.05 -11.76
CA GLU A 395 -18.10 -27.89 -11.80
C GLU A 395 -19.11 -27.42 -12.84
N GLU A 396 -19.31 -26.11 -12.97
CA GLU A 396 -20.19 -25.53 -13.99
C GLU A 396 -19.78 -25.96 -15.41
N ILE A 397 -18.47 -26.04 -15.66
CA ILE A 397 -17.91 -26.35 -16.98
C ILE A 397 -17.76 -27.87 -17.20
N PHE A 398 -17.41 -28.64 -16.16
CA PHE A 398 -17.14 -30.08 -16.29
C PHE A 398 -18.33 -30.98 -16.07
N GLU A 399 -19.36 -30.53 -15.36
CA GLU A 399 -20.57 -31.31 -15.08
C GLU A 399 -21.83 -30.71 -15.73
N PRO A 400 -21.81 -30.28 -17.01
CA PRO A 400 -22.99 -29.69 -17.66
C PRO A 400 -24.10 -30.72 -17.92
N PHE A 401 -23.83 -32.02 -17.73
CA PHE A 401 -24.77 -33.12 -17.96
C PHE A 401 -24.86 -34.05 -16.74
N PRO A 402 -25.45 -33.62 -15.62
CA PRO A 402 -25.48 -34.39 -14.37
C PRO A 402 -26.19 -35.75 -14.51
N ASP A 403 -27.11 -35.87 -15.48
CA ASP A 403 -27.88 -37.10 -15.73
C ASP A 403 -27.18 -38.12 -16.67
N ALA A 404 -26.07 -37.73 -17.32
CA ALA A 404 -25.40 -38.57 -18.31
C ALA A 404 -24.61 -39.72 -17.64
N LYS A 405 -24.97 -40.98 -17.93
CA LYS A 405 -24.24 -42.11 -17.34
C LYS A 405 -22.94 -42.38 -18.09
N ARG A 406 -21.97 -42.92 -17.38
CA ARG A 406 -20.60 -43.21 -17.85
C ARG A 406 -20.50 -43.87 -19.25
N ASN A 407 -21.44 -44.73 -19.64
CA ASN A 407 -21.41 -45.44 -20.92
C ASN A 407 -22.45 -44.95 -21.94
N ASP A 408 -23.24 -43.94 -21.63
CA ASP A 408 -24.25 -43.39 -22.52
C ASP A 408 -23.56 -42.65 -23.70
N PRO A 409 -24.22 -42.53 -24.86
CA PRO A 409 -23.78 -41.59 -25.90
C PRO A 409 -23.64 -40.19 -25.30
N CYS A 410 -22.53 -39.51 -25.61
CA CYS A 410 -22.23 -38.22 -25.03
C CYS A 410 -23.27 -37.16 -25.43
N PRO A 411 -23.88 -36.43 -24.48
CA PRO A 411 -24.92 -35.43 -24.77
C PRO A 411 -24.46 -34.29 -25.68
N CYS A 412 -23.15 -34.04 -25.79
CA CYS A 412 -22.57 -33.06 -26.70
C CYS A 412 -22.67 -33.42 -28.20
N GLY A 413 -23.30 -34.55 -28.54
CA GLY A 413 -23.55 -34.97 -29.92
C GLY A 413 -22.34 -35.62 -30.63
N SER A 414 -21.24 -35.90 -29.92
CA SER A 414 -20.04 -36.53 -30.52
C SER A 414 -20.24 -37.99 -30.95
N GLY A 415 -21.31 -38.64 -30.47
CA GLY A 415 -21.57 -40.07 -30.69
C GLY A 415 -20.64 -41.02 -29.93
N SER A 416 -19.63 -40.51 -29.22
CA SER A 416 -18.73 -41.31 -28.36
C SER A 416 -19.36 -41.58 -26.99
N LYS A 417 -18.87 -42.57 -26.23
CA LYS A 417 -19.33 -42.78 -24.84
C LYS A 417 -18.95 -41.58 -23.97
N PHE A 418 -19.84 -41.16 -23.05
CA PHE A 418 -19.63 -39.99 -22.19
C PHE A 418 -18.27 -40.01 -21.47
N LYS A 419 -17.86 -41.16 -20.90
CA LYS A 419 -16.56 -41.32 -20.19
C LYS A 419 -15.29 -41.08 -21.02
N VAL A 420 -15.37 -41.13 -22.35
CA VAL A 420 -14.23 -40.90 -23.26
C VAL A 420 -14.36 -39.59 -24.02
N CYS A 421 -15.42 -38.81 -23.73
CA CYS A 421 -15.69 -37.51 -24.34
C CYS A 421 -15.79 -36.46 -23.23
N CYS A 422 -16.95 -35.80 -23.05
CA CYS A 422 -17.07 -34.66 -22.14
C CYS A 422 -16.81 -34.96 -20.66
N ALA A 423 -16.87 -36.21 -20.20
CA ALA A 423 -16.53 -36.54 -18.80
C ALA A 423 -15.02 -36.49 -18.49
N ARG A 424 -14.17 -36.33 -19.51
CA ARG A 424 -12.71 -36.14 -19.35
C ARG A 424 -12.24 -34.82 -19.96
N THR A 425 -12.85 -34.43 -21.07
CA THR A 425 -12.49 -33.23 -21.81
C THR A 425 -13.80 -32.59 -22.29
N PRO A 426 -14.49 -31.83 -21.42
CA PRO A 426 -15.66 -31.07 -21.82
C PRO A 426 -15.29 -30.10 -22.94
N LYS A 427 -16.27 -29.81 -23.78
CA LYS A 427 -16.08 -28.84 -24.84
C LYS A 427 -16.28 -27.48 -24.22
N VAL A 428 -15.17 -26.85 -23.86
CA VAL A 428 -15.17 -25.50 -23.29
C VAL A 428 -15.36 -24.51 -24.44
N THR A 429 -16.41 -23.71 -24.35
CA THR A 429 -16.76 -22.63 -25.27
C THR A 429 -15.79 -21.44 -25.09
N PRO A 430 -15.65 -20.54 -26.08
CA PRO A 430 -14.85 -19.32 -25.94
C PRO A 430 -15.13 -18.53 -24.66
N ILE A 431 -16.41 -18.47 -24.26
CA ILE A 431 -16.84 -17.77 -23.06
C ILE A 431 -16.40 -18.45 -21.76
N GLU A 432 -16.60 -19.76 -21.64
CA GLU A 432 -16.14 -20.51 -20.47
C GLU A 432 -14.61 -20.45 -20.36
N ARG A 433 -13.89 -20.40 -21.49
CA ARG A 433 -12.43 -20.21 -21.50
C ARG A 433 -12.01 -18.83 -21.01
N MET A 434 -12.75 -17.79 -21.38
CA MET A 434 -12.55 -16.41 -20.91
C MET A 434 -12.73 -16.33 -19.39
N HIS A 435 -13.82 -16.89 -18.87
CA HIS A 435 -14.09 -16.94 -17.44
C HIS A 435 -13.01 -17.70 -16.68
N LEU A 436 -12.57 -18.86 -17.20
CA LEU A 436 -11.47 -19.63 -16.60
C LEU A 436 -10.14 -18.87 -16.58
N LEU A 437 -9.78 -18.19 -17.67
CA LEU A 437 -8.54 -17.43 -17.74
C LEU A 437 -8.56 -16.24 -16.78
N THR A 438 -9.68 -15.53 -16.70
CA THR A 438 -9.89 -14.44 -15.74
C THR A 438 -9.81 -14.94 -14.30
N HIS A 439 -10.45 -16.09 -14.02
CA HIS A 439 -10.38 -16.72 -12.70
C HIS A 439 -8.94 -17.13 -12.32
N LYS A 440 -8.11 -17.58 -13.28
CA LYS A 440 -6.68 -17.85 -13.03
C LYS A 440 -5.91 -16.61 -12.60
N ILE A 441 -6.18 -15.45 -13.21
CA ILE A 441 -5.54 -14.19 -12.84
C ILE A 441 -5.98 -13.76 -11.44
N LEU A 442 -7.26 -13.89 -11.11
CA LEU A 442 -7.76 -13.59 -9.76
C LEU A 442 -7.17 -14.54 -8.71
N ALA A 443 -7.12 -15.83 -9.01
CA ALA A 443 -6.50 -16.81 -8.11
C ALA A 443 -5.01 -16.52 -7.92
N PHE A 444 -4.30 -16.03 -8.94
CA PHE A 444 -2.91 -15.60 -8.83
C PHE A 444 -2.76 -14.44 -7.83
N LEU A 445 -3.63 -13.42 -7.89
CA LEU A 445 -3.64 -12.32 -6.92
C LEU A 445 -3.79 -12.79 -5.47
N HIS A 446 -4.62 -13.82 -5.25
CA HIS A 446 -4.84 -14.38 -3.92
C HIS A 446 -3.72 -15.32 -3.44
N THR A 447 -2.92 -15.86 -4.37
CA THR A 447 -1.94 -16.92 -4.06
C THR A 447 -0.51 -16.38 -3.98
N VAL A 448 -0.14 -15.42 -4.82
CA VAL A 448 1.23 -14.93 -4.94
C VAL A 448 1.44 -13.67 -4.09
N ARG A 449 2.12 -13.85 -2.95
CA ARG A 449 2.59 -12.86 -1.95
C ARG A 449 1.52 -12.04 -1.20
N SER A 450 1.75 -11.89 0.11
CA SER A 450 0.97 -11.02 1.02
C SER A 450 1.01 -9.55 0.61
N GLU A 451 2.09 -9.08 -0.03
CA GLU A 451 2.20 -7.71 -0.55
C GLU A 451 1.15 -7.38 -1.63
N ARG A 452 0.61 -8.36 -2.36
CA ARG A 452 -0.38 -8.12 -3.42
C ARG A 452 -1.82 -8.04 -2.91
N LEU A 453 -2.14 -8.74 -1.82
CA LEU A 453 -3.37 -8.48 -1.07
C LEU A 453 -3.33 -7.10 -0.41
N HIS A 454 -2.16 -6.68 0.11
CA HIS A 454 -1.96 -5.29 0.51
C HIS A 454 -2.06 -4.34 -0.68
N TYR A 455 -1.65 -4.75 -1.88
CA TYR A 455 -1.78 -3.94 -3.09
C TYR A 455 -3.23 -3.72 -3.50
N LEU A 456 -4.10 -4.75 -3.53
CA LEU A 456 -5.54 -4.52 -3.72
C LEU A 456 -6.11 -3.58 -2.64
N GLY A 457 -5.63 -3.72 -1.40
CA GLY A 457 -5.92 -2.78 -0.31
C GLY A 457 -5.44 -1.35 -0.60
N ARG A 458 -4.25 -1.17 -1.19
CA ARG A 458 -3.71 0.13 -1.62
C ARG A 458 -4.49 0.74 -2.77
N ILE A 459 -4.87 -0.06 -3.76
CA ILE A 459 -5.73 0.38 -4.88
C ILE A 459 -7.08 0.82 -4.34
N ALA A 460 -7.69 0.03 -3.44
CA ALA A 460 -8.93 0.41 -2.77
C ALA A 460 -8.78 1.68 -1.91
N ALA A 461 -7.68 1.82 -1.16
CA ALA A 461 -7.39 3.01 -0.38
C ALA A 461 -7.16 4.25 -1.26
N SER A 462 -6.58 4.09 -2.44
CA SER A 462 -6.38 5.19 -3.39
C SER A 462 -7.71 5.72 -3.95
N ALA A 463 -8.73 4.85 -4.05
CA ALA A 463 -10.10 5.25 -4.38
C ALA A 463 -10.83 5.94 -3.21
N ASP A 464 -10.37 5.76 -1.97
CA ASP A 464 -10.95 6.36 -0.78
C ASP A 464 -10.31 7.71 -0.43
N ASP A 465 -10.74 8.76 -1.12
CA ASP A 465 -10.37 10.16 -0.82
C ASP A 465 -10.91 10.64 0.55
N ARG A 466 -11.79 9.86 1.21
CA ARG A 466 -12.49 10.25 2.45
C ARG A 466 -11.91 9.62 3.70
N ASN A 467 -11.04 8.61 3.53
CA ASN A 467 -10.49 7.80 4.61
C ASN A 467 -11.62 7.20 5.50
N ASP A 468 -12.75 6.82 4.89
CA ASP A 468 -13.89 6.19 5.55
C ASP A 468 -13.68 4.67 5.55
N PRO A 469 -13.53 4.02 6.72
CA PRO A 469 -13.31 2.58 6.80
C PRO A 469 -14.39 1.73 6.09
N ASN A 470 -15.62 2.25 5.94
CA ASN A 470 -16.70 1.53 5.25
C ASN A 470 -16.56 1.60 3.71
N ASP A 471 -15.90 2.64 3.18
CA ASP A 471 -15.66 2.78 1.74
C ASP A 471 -14.58 1.79 1.28
N ILE A 472 -13.56 1.53 2.10
CA ILE A 472 -12.50 0.54 1.80
C ILE A 472 -13.09 -0.87 1.59
N GLU A 473 -13.99 -1.34 2.47
CA GLU A 473 -14.59 -2.68 2.33
C GLU A 473 -15.40 -2.80 1.02
N ARG A 474 -16.14 -1.74 0.66
CA ARG A 474 -16.87 -1.65 -0.61
C ARG A 474 -15.92 -1.64 -1.81
N PHE A 475 -14.81 -0.92 -1.72
CA PHE A 475 -13.84 -0.76 -2.80
C PHE A 475 -13.02 -2.03 -3.06
N VAL A 476 -12.57 -2.73 -2.02
CA VAL A 476 -11.84 -4.01 -2.18
C VAL A 476 -12.68 -5.06 -2.92
N ALA A 477 -14.00 -5.01 -2.79
CA ALA A 477 -14.93 -5.90 -3.49
C ALA A 477 -15.41 -5.36 -4.85
N HIS A 478 -15.01 -4.16 -5.27
CA HIS A 478 -15.54 -3.53 -6.47
C HIS A 478 -14.89 -4.13 -7.74
N PRO A 479 -15.68 -4.65 -8.72
CA PRO A 479 -15.13 -5.33 -9.91
C PRO A 479 -14.11 -4.52 -10.71
N PHE A 480 -14.33 -3.21 -10.83
CA PHE A 480 -13.39 -2.32 -11.52
C PHE A 480 -12.03 -2.19 -10.82
N LEU A 481 -11.99 -2.12 -9.49
CA LEU A 481 -10.74 -2.00 -8.74
C LEU A 481 -9.98 -3.33 -8.71
N ILE A 482 -10.71 -4.43 -8.63
CA ILE A 482 -10.15 -5.77 -8.84
C ILE A 482 -9.55 -5.89 -10.25
N GLN A 483 -10.21 -5.35 -11.28
CA GLN A 483 -9.68 -5.34 -12.64
C GLN A 483 -8.37 -4.55 -12.73
N ILE A 484 -8.30 -3.35 -12.14
CA ILE A 484 -7.08 -2.55 -12.12
C ILE A 484 -5.93 -3.35 -11.50
N ALA A 485 -6.16 -3.97 -10.34
CA ALA A 485 -5.15 -4.79 -9.68
C ALA A 485 -4.77 -6.04 -10.51
N ALA A 486 -5.74 -6.69 -11.15
CA ALA A 486 -5.55 -7.94 -11.89
C ALA A 486 -4.88 -7.76 -13.26
N ILE A 487 -5.31 -6.74 -14.00
CA ILE A 487 -5.00 -6.56 -15.43
C ILE A 487 -3.92 -5.50 -15.62
N ASP A 488 -4.14 -4.29 -15.10
CA ASP A 488 -3.23 -3.16 -15.34
C ASP A 488 -1.90 -3.33 -14.56
N ASP A 489 -1.92 -4.01 -13.41
CA ASP A 489 -0.73 -4.26 -12.59
C ASP A 489 -0.17 -5.70 -12.72
N SER A 490 -1.01 -6.70 -12.45
CA SER A 490 -0.51 -8.05 -12.20
C SER A 490 -0.44 -8.97 -13.42
N LEU A 491 -0.95 -8.57 -14.59
CA LEU A 491 -0.94 -9.42 -15.79
C LEU A 491 0.48 -9.75 -16.27
N ASP A 492 1.41 -8.81 -16.11
CA ASP A 492 2.81 -9.00 -16.48
C ASP A 492 3.49 -10.07 -15.62
N PHE A 493 3.30 -9.98 -14.31
CA PHE A 493 3.78 -10.97 -13.35
C PHE A 493 3.08 -12.31 -13.49
N PHE A 494 1.77 -12.31 -13.71
CA PHE A 494 0.99 -13.53 -13.91
C PHE A 494 1.56 -14.37 -15.06
N ALA A 495 1.80 -13.76 -16.23
CA ALA A 495 2.35 -14.53 -17.34
C ALA A 495 3.87 -14.79 -17.21
N ALA A 496 4.60 -14.05 -16.37
CA ALA A 496 5.98 -14.41 -16.03
C ALA A 496 6.03 -15.68 -15.15
N LEU A 497 5.24 -15.73 -14.07
CA LEU A 497 5.31 -16.80 -13.07
C LEU A 497 4.43 -18.01 -13.43
N TRP A 498 3.18 -17.80 -13.84
CA TRP A 498 2.23 -18.88 -14.18
C TRP A 498 2.11 -19.11 -15.68
N GLY A 499 2.49 -18.17 -16.53
CA GLY A 499 2.44 -18.31 -18.00
C GLY A 499 3.11 -19.58 -18.56
N PRO A 500 4.27 -20.04 -18.02
CA PRO A 500 4.88 -21.30 -18.42
C PRO A 500 3.99 -22.55 -18.20
N LEU A 501 3.04 -22.48 -17.27
CA LEU A 501 2.09 -23.56 -16.99
C LEU A 501 0.86 -23.54 -17.90
N LEU A 502 0.51 -22.37 -18.44
CA LEU A 502 -0.74 -22.20 -19.18
C LEU A 502 -0.76 -23.01 -20.50
N PRO A 503 -1.94 -23.38 -21.01
CA PRO A 503 -2.12 -23.74 -22.41
C PRO A 503 -1.57 -22.66 -23.37
N GLN A 504 -1.08 -23.08 -24.55
CA GLN A 504 -0.46 -22.15 -25.51
C GLN A 504 -1.42 -21.04 -25.97
N ASP A 505 -2.67 -21.40 -26.24
CA ASP A 505 -3.68 -20.46 -26.71
C ASP A 505 -4.14 -19.48 -25.62
N GLU A 506 -4.04 -19.85 -24.34
CA GLU A 506 -4.22 -18.90 -23.23
C GLU A 506 -3.03 -17.93 -23.14
N ARG A 507 -1.79 -18.38 -23.34
CA ARG A 507 -0.63 -17.48 -23.45
C ARG A 507 -0.78 -16.49 -24.61
N ASP A 508 -1.12 -16.99 -25.79
CA ASP A 508 -1.34 -16.15 -26.97
C ASP A 508 -2.44 -15.10 -26.71
N THR A 509 -3.48 -15.48 -25.95
CA THR A 509 -4.56 -14.56 -25.54
C THR A 509 -4.06 -13.49 -24.57
N ILE A 510 -3.24 -13.86 -23.57
CA ILE A 510 -2.65 -12.88 -22.64
C ILE A 510 -1.74 -11.89 -23.37
N ASP A 511 -0.96 -12.33 -24.34
CA ASP A 511 -0.11 -11.45 -25.14
C ASP A 511 -0.94 -10.41 -25.91
N LEU A 512 -2.12 -10.80 -26.42
CA LEU A 512 -3.07 -9.87 -27.01
C LEU A 512 -3.64 -8.89 -25.99
N TRP A 513 -3.93 -9.35 -24.77
CA TRP A 513 -4.45 -8.48 -23.70
C TRP A 513 -3.42 -7.45 -23.24
N ARG A 514 -2.14 -7.84 -23.12
CA ARG A 514 -1.03 -6.92 -22.81
C ARG A 514 -0.84 -5.84 -23.87
N ALA A 515 -1.21 -6.13 -25.12
CA ALA A 515 -1.16 -5.15 -26.21
C ALA A 515 -2.43 -4.30 -26.32
N SER A 516 -3.48 -4.61 -25.54
CA SER A 516 -4.76 -3.90 -25.58
C SER A 516 -4.76 -2.75 -24.58
N THR A 517 -5.37 -1.62 -24.95
CA THR A 517 -5.40 -0.41 -24.13
C THR A 517 -6.81 -0.07 -23.69
N ARG A 518 -6.93 0.56 -22.52
CA ARG A 518 -8.19 1.08 -22.01
C ARG A 518 -8.67 2.23 -22.90
N ALA A 519 -9.98 2.27 -23.15
CA ALA A 519 -10.60 3.32 -23.94
C ALA A 519 -12.00 3.67 -23.42
N VAL A 520 -12.52 4.80 -23.89
CA VAL A 520 -13.92 5.21 -23.71
C VAL A 520 -14.68 4.89 -24.98
N TRP A 521 -15.61 3.96 -24.87
CA TRP A 521 -16.45 3.43 -25.92
C TRP A 521 -17.85 4.02 -25.84
N GLU A 522 -18.43 4.35 -26.98
CA GLU A 522 -19.84 4.74 -27.10
C GLU A 522 -20.62 3.65 -27.79
N VAL A 523 -21.76 3.26 -27.20
CA VAL A 523 -22.71 2.34 -27.82
C VAL A 523 -23.39 3.04 -28.99
N THR A 524 -23.21 2.56 -30.23
CA THR A 524 -23.76 3.24 -31.43
C THR A 524 -25.10 2.70 -31.89
N ASP A 525 -25.40 1.45 -31.59
CA ASP A 525 -26.61 0.75 -32.05
C ASP A 525 -27.30 0.07 -30.86
N GLU A 526 -28.62 -0.09 -30.94
CA GLU A 526 -29.35 -0.88 -29.95
C GLU A 526 -28.84 -2.34 -29.97
N PRO A 527 -28.56 -2.96 -28.80
CA PRO A 527 -28.03 -4.32 -28.76
C PRO A 527 -28.98 -5.33 -29.47
N GLU A 528 -28.48 -5.98 -30.53
CA GLU A 528 -29.20 -7.06 -31.22
C GLU A 528 -28.64 -8.42 -30.79
N GLY A 529 -29.31 -9.08 -29.84
CA GLY A 529 -28.83 -10.34 -29.28
C GLY A 529 -27.60 -10.12 -28.37
N PRO A 530 -26.61 -11.03 -28.35
CA PRO A 530 -25.46 -10.93 -27.44
C PRO A 530 -24.32 -10.07 -28.01
N TYR A 531 -24.61 -9.13 -28.91
CA TYR A 531 -23.59 -8.30 -29.56
C TYR A 531 -23.91 -6.82 -29.43
N ILE A 532 -22.87 -6.04 -29.18
CA ILE A 532 -22.93 -4.59 -29.04
C ILE A 532 -21.91 -3.97 -29.99
N THR A 533 -22.32 -2.95 -30.73
CA THR A 533 -21.39 -2.15 -31.54
C THR A 533 -20.95 -0.92 -30.77
N LEU A 534 -19.64 -0.77 -30.68
CA LEU A 534 -18.97 0.26 -29.91
C LEU A 534 -18.14 1.13 -30.84
N ARG A 535 -18.09 2.42 -30.55
CA ARG A 535 -17.17 3.38 -31.17
C ARG A 535 -16.17 3.91 -30.14
N ASP A 536 -14.88 3.82 -30.42
CA ASP A 536 -13.85 4.50 -29.65
C ASP A 536 -14.09 6.02 -29.79
N THR A 537 -14.37 6.70 -28.68
CA THR A 537 -14.70 8.13 -28.70
C THR A 537 -13.52 9.04 -28.99
N ARG A 538 -12.28 8.52 -28.96
CA ARG A 538 -11.04 9.25 -29.27
C ARG A 538 -10.63 9.04 -30.72
N THR A 539 -10.62 7.79 -31.21
CA THR A 539 -10.16 7.49 -32.58
C THR A 539 -11.29 7.47 -33.60
N GLY A 540 -12.52 7.19 -33.17
CA GLY A 540 -13.67 6.96 -34.03
C GLY A 540 -13.76 5.54 -34.60
N ASP A 541 -12.83 4.64 -34.26
CA ASP A 541 -12.84 3.25 -34.70
C ASP A 541 -14.03 2.50 -34.10
N THR A 542 -14.57 1.53 -34.86
CA THR A 542 -15.73 0.75 -34.43
C THR A 542 -15.39 -0.72 -34.27
N VAL A 543 -15.88 -1.33 -33.19
CA VAL A 543 -15.73 -2.75 -32.89
C VAL A 543 -17.09 -3.34 -32.49
N THR A 544 -17.33 -4.60 -32.84
CA THR A 544 -18.49 -5.35 -32.36
C THR A 544 -18.01 -6.35 -31.32
N VAL A 545 -18.48 -6.18 -30.09
CA VAL A 545 -18.11 -7.05 -28.97
C VAL A 545 -19.25 -8.00 -28.63
N TYR A 546 -18.89 -9.19 -28.15
CA TYR A 546 -19.86 -10.10 -27.54
C TYR A 546 -20.09 -9.70 -26.07
N ASP A 547 -21.36 -9.55 -25.68
CA ASP A 547 -21.81 -9.35 -24.29
C ASP A 547 -22.83 -10.44 -23.92
N GLU A 548 -22.50 -11.20 -22.88
CA GLU A 548 -23.34 -12.29 -22.37
C GLU A 548 -24.54 -11.81 -21.55
N THR A 549 -24.40 -10.65 -20.91
CA THR A 549 -25.43 -10.10 -20.04
C THR A 549 -26.55 -9.46 -20.85
N GLY A 550 -26.27 -9.15 -22.13
CA GLY A 550 -27.16 -8.44 -23.04
C GLY A 550 -27.65 -7.17 -22.37
N ALA A 551 -26.73 -6.44 -21.72
CA ALA A 551 -27.00 -5.50 -20.64
C ALA A 551 -28.24 -4.66 -20.97
N PRO A 552 -29.40 -4.94 -20.33
CA PRO A 552 -30.70 -4.43 -20.77
C PRO A 552 -30.85 -2.91 -20.58
N HIS A 553 -29.85 -2.29 -19.97
CA HIS A 553 -29.73 -0.86 -19.68
C HIS A 553 -28.78 -0.13 -20.65
N LEU A 554 -28.12 -0.85 -21.57
CA LEU A 554 -27.31 -0.21 -22.61
C LEU A 554 -28.21 0.27 -23.73
N HIS A 555 -28.16 1.56 -23.96
CA HIS A 555 -28.84 2.22 -25.08
C HIS A 555 -27.81 2.98 -25.90
N THR A 556 -28.16 3.29 -27.15
CA THR A 556 -27.35 4.16 -28.00
C THR A 556 -26.97 5.45 -27.25
N GLY A 557 -25.69 5.83 -27.31
CA GLY A 557 -25.12 6.98 -26.60
C GLY A 557 -24.56 6.66 -25.22
N THR A 558 -24.73 5.44 -24.69
CA THR A 558 -24.10 5.04 -23.42
C THR A 558 -22.58 5.02 -23.56
N LEU A 559 -21.87 5.63 -22.61
CA LEU A 559 -20.41 5.62 -22.55
C LEU A 559 -19.90 4.56 -21.57
N LEU A 560 -18.97 3.74 -22.06
CA LEU A 560 -18.36 2.62 -21.36
C LEU A 560 -16.84 2.81 -21.34
N MET A 561 -16.26 2.80 -20.16
CA MET A 561 -14.82 2.70 -19.98
C MET A 561 -14.43 1.23 -19.81
N GLY A 562 -13.49 0.76 -20.62
CA GLY A 562 -12.97 -0.60 -20.48
C GLY A 562 -11.91 -0.94 -21.52
N ILE A 563 -11.31 -2.13 -21.35
CA ILE A 563 -10.37 -2.71 -22.30
C ILE A 563 -11.14 -3.71 -23.17
N VAL A 564 -11.22 -3.45 -24.46
CA VAL A 564 -11.72 -4.41 -25.46
C VAL A 564 -10.52 -5.15 -26.05
N ALA A 565 -10.56 -6.48 -26.01
CA ALA A 565 -9.50 -7.32 -26.55
C ALA A 565 -10.07 -8.59 -27.21
N PRO A 566 -9.34 -9.20 -28.14
CA PRO A 566 -9.70 -10.51 -28.66
C PRO A 566 -9.59 -11.59 -27.58
N ALA A 567 -10.59 -12.46 -27.49
CA ALA A 567 -10.62 -13.61 -26.61
C ALA A 567 -11.20 -14.82 -27.36
N PHE A 568 -10.36 -15.82 -27.63
CA PHE A 568 -10.76 -17.10 -28.23
C PHE A 568 -11.61 -17.00 -29.52
N GLY A 569 -11.39 -15.95 -30.32
CA GLY A 569 -12.02 -15.74 -31.63
C GLY A 569 -13.13 -14.69 -31.68
N GLU A 570 -13.43 -14.02 -30.57
CA GLU A 570 -14.39 -12.90 -30.48
C GLU A 570 -13.76 -11.70 -29.77
N ASP A 571 -14.14 -10.47 -30.13
CA ASP A 571 -13.76 -9.28 -29.37
C ASP A 571 -14.71 -9.12 -28.18
N ARG A 572 -14.14 -8.83 -27.01
CA ARG A 572 -14.88 -8.75 -25.74
C ARG A 572 -14.25 -7.73 -24.81
N PHE A 573 -15.02 -7.27 -23.83
CA PHE A 573 -14.40 -6.61 -22.69
C PHE A 573 -13.66 -7.63 -21.82
N LEU A 574 -12.48 -7.25 -21.32
CA LEU A 574 -11.69 -8.10 -20.41
C LEU A 574 -12.37 -8.32 -19.05
N ALA A 575 -13.20 -7.38 -18.62
CA ALA A 575 -14.06 -7.45 -17.45
C ALA A 575 -15.27 -6.53 -17.66
N ASP A 576 -16.20 -6.49 -16.71
CA ASP A 576 -17.36 -5.60 -16.78
C ASP A 576 -16.94 -4.13 -16.98
N PRO A 577 -17.38 -3.48 -18.08
CA PRO A 577 -17.01 -2.09 -18.34
C PRO A 577 -17.68 -1.15 -17.34
N LEU A 578 -16.97 -0.09 -16.97
CA LEU A 578 -17.51 0.96 -16.12
C LEU A 578 -18.35 1.93 -16.96
N THR A 579 -19.62 2.09 -16.63
CA THR A 579 -20.45 3.13 -17.26
C THR A 579 -20.03 4.51 -16.72
N ILE A 580 -19.75 5.45 -17.62
CA ILE A 580 -19.36 6.81 -17.24
C ILE A 580 -20.35 7.84 -17.80
N ASP A 581 -20.54 8.94 -17.06
CA ASP A 581 -21.31 10.09 -17.54
C ASP A 581 -20.50 10.88 -18.58
N LEU A 582 -21.19 11.47 -19.56
CA LEU A 582 -20.57 12.33 -20.59
C LEU A 582 -19.70 13.42 -19.98
N ARG A 583 -20.03 13.95 -18.79
CA ARG A 583 -19.25 14.99 -18.10
C ARG A 583 -17.87 14.56 -17.63
N HIS A 584 -17.65 13.25 -17.52
CA HIS A 584 -16.36 12.72 -17.13
C HIS A 584 -15.50 12.34 -18.34
N ARG A 585 -16.07 12.25 -19.56
CA ARG A 585 -15.35 11.76 -20.76
C ARG A 585 -14.05 12.51 -21.03
N ASP A 586 -14.07 13.83 -21.14
CA ASP A 586 -12.87 14.58 -21.54
C ASP A 586 -11.78 14.49 -20.45
N MET A 587 -12.16 14.50 -19.17
CA MET A 587 -11.26 14.27 -18.04
C MET A 587 -10.66 12.85 -18.06
N THR A 588 -11.49 11.85 -18.37
CA THR A 588 -11.05 10.47 -18.54
C THR A 588 -10.06 10.31 -19.69
N LEU A 589 -10.32 10.94 -20.83
CA LEU A 589 -9.42 10.87 -21.99
C LEU A 589 -8.08 11.55 -21.68
N ALA A 590 -8.11 12.70 -21.00
CA ALA A 590 -6.89 13.37 -20.55
C ALA A 590 -6.09 12.49 -19.58
N LEU A 591 -6.75 11.79 -18.65
CA LEU A 591 -6.10 10.83 -17.76
C LEU A 591 -5.37 9.73 -18.55
N PHE A 592 -5.97 9.21 -19.61
CA PHE A 592 -5.33 8.17 -20.44
C PHE A 592 -4.13 8.68 -21.23
N ASP A 593 -4.12 9.95 -21.63
CA ASP A 593 -2.99 10.56 -22.35
C ASP A 593 -1.74 10.69 -21.45
N GLU A 594 -1.92 10.68 -20.12
CA GLU A 594 -0.84 10.75 -19.12
C GLU A 594 -0.28 9.37 -18.72
N THR A 595 -0.77 8.28 -19.31
CA THR A 595 -0.39 6.89 -18.96
C THR A 595 -0.52 6.61 -17.46
N PRO A 596 -1.75 6.59 -16.94
CA PRO A 596 -2.00 6.67 -15.50
C PRO A 596 -1.55 5.38 -14.80
N THR A 597 -1.05 5.52 -13.58
CA THR A 597 -0.78 4.37 -12.72
C THR A 597 -2.09 3.71 -12.25
N PRO A 598 -2.05 2.44 -11.82
CA PRO A 598 -3.19 1.79 -11.18
C PRO A 598 -3.82 2.60 -10.04
N GLU A 599 -3.01 3.25 -9.21
CA GLU A 599 -3.45 4.12 -8.12
C GLU A 599 -4.16 5.38 -8.63
N GLU A 600 -3.66 6.02 -9.68
CA GLU A 600 -4.29 7.19 -10.30
C GLU A 600 -5.65 6.86 -10.92
N LEU A 601 -5.77 5.69 -11.55
CA LEU A 601 -7.05 5.17 -12.06
C LEU A 601 -8.04 4.91 -10.92
N ALA A 602 -7.57 4.35 -9.80
CA ALA A 602 -8.40 4.11 -8.63
C ALA A 602 -8.85 5.40 -7.96
N HIS A 603 -7.96 6.39 -7.85
CA HIS A 603 -8.28 7.73 -7.35
C HIS A 603 -9.33 8.42 -8.24
N TRP A 604 -9.13 8.42 -9.56
CA TRP A 604 -10.12 8.92 -10.51
C TRP A 604 -11.47 8.22 -10.35
N PHE A 605 -11.48 6.90 -10.16
CA PHE A 605 -12.69 6.13 -9.92
C PHE A 605 -13.41 6.60 -8.64
N GLY A 606 -12.65 6.81 -7.55
CA GLY A 606 -13.15 7.40 -6.32
C GLY A 606 -13.82 8.76 -6.56
N LEU A 607 -13.18 9.65 -7.32
CA LEU A 607 -13.70 10.97 -7.64
C LEU A 607 -15.01 10.94 -8.45
N VAL A 608 -15.11 10.09 -9.47
CA VAL A 608 -16.28 10.06 -10.37
C VAL A 608 -17.45 9.23 -9.83
N THR A 609 -17.19 8.30 -8.91
CA THR A 609 -18.22 7.48 -8.27
C THR A 609 -18.60 7.98 -6.87
N ALA A 610 -17.87 8.95 -6.33
CA ALA A 610 -18.21 9.62 -5.10
C ALA A 610 -19.64 10.20 -5.18
N PRO A 611 -20.48 9.96 -4.16
CA PRO A 611 -21.77 10.64 -4.10
C PRO A 611 -21.54 12.16 -4.05
N PRO A 612 -22.39 12.96 -4.72
CA PRO A 612 -22.27 14.42 -4.75
C PRO A 612 -22.09 15.01 -3.36
N ARG A 613 -21.13 15.93 -3.20
CA ARG A 613 -21.02 16.72 -1.97
C ARG A 613 -22.13 17.77 -1.95
N LEU A 614 -23.00 17.70 -0.94
CA LEU A 614 -23.98 18.75 -0.68
C LEU A 614 -23.27 19.90 0.04
N GLN A 615 -23.20 21.04 -0.61
CA GLN A 615 -22.62 22.26 -0.05
C GLN A 615 -23.68 23.34 0.10
N THR A 616 -23.54 24.16 1.13
CA THR A 616 -24.31 25.41 1.26
C THR A 616 -23.96 26.35 0.12
N THR A 617 -24.77 27.39 -0.10
CA THR A 617 -24.51 28.43 -1.11
C THR A 617 -23.20 29.20 -0.89
N GLU A 618 -22.58 29.08 0.28
CA GLU A 618 -21.28 29.66 0.62
C GLU A 618 -20.12 28.66 0.48
N GLY A 619 -20.36 27.46 -0.09
CA GLY A 619 -19.34 26.44 -0.35
C GLY A 619 -18.94 25.58 0.85
N GLN A 620 -19.58 25.76 2.01
CA GLN A 620 -19.37 24.94 3.21
C GLN A 620 -20.14 23.62 3.11
N ASP A 621 -19.63 22.53 3.67
CA ASP A 621 -20.33 21.25 3.67
C ASP A 621 -21.68 21.34 4.41
N MET A 622 -22.71 20.72 3.84
CA MET A 622 -24.03 20.68 4.47
C MET A 622 -24.05 19.71 5.65
N VAL A 623 -24.04 20.27 6.85
CA VAL A 623 -24.14 19.52 8.11
C VAL A 623 -25.31 20.08 8.90
N ALA A 624 -26.33 19.24 9.15
CA ALA A 624 -27.43 19.60 10.01
C ALA A 624 -26.91 19.67 11.44
N CYS A 625 -26.77 20.89 11.96
CA CYS A 625 -26.26 21.14 13.29
C CYS A 625 -27.37 21.67 14.18
N ARG A 626 -27.45 21.15 15.40
CA ARG A 626 -28.39 21.61 16.42
C ARG A 626 -27.70 21.71 17.77
N ALA A 627 -27.78 22.88 18.40
CA ALA A 627 -27.34 23.09 19.78
C ALA A 627 -28.51 23.50 20.68
N VAL A 628 -28.62 22.86 21.83
CA VAL A 628 -29.53 23.24 22.92
C VAL A 628 -28.71 23.91 24.00
N CYS A 629 -29.01 25.18 24.25
CA CYS A 629 -28.24 26.02 25.15
C CYS A 629 -29.09 26.51 26.33
N GLU A 630 -28.50 26.57 27.52
CA GLU A 630 -29.07 27.21 28.70
C GLU A 630 -28.53 28.64 28.85
N PRO A 631 -29.41 29.66 28.95
CA PRO A 631 -28.98 31.03 29.21
C PRO A 631 -28.27 31.19 30.56
N THR A 632 -27.15 31.92 30.59
CA THR A 632 -26.49 32.34 31.84
C THR A 632 -27.07 33.66 32.37
N LEU A 633 -27.81 34.39 31.53
CA LEU A 633 -28.55 35.61 31.85
C LEU A 633 -30.06 35.36 31.94
N THR A 634 -30.79 36.36 32.45
CA THR A 634 -32.26 36.38 32.34
C THR A 634 -32.69 36.48 30.88
N TRP A 635 -33.78 35.79 30.52
CA TRP A 635 -34.34 35.81 29.16
C TRP A 635 -34.58 37.21 28.60
N GLU A 636 -35.00 38.18 29.43
CA GLU A 636 -35.17 39.58 28.98
C GLU A 636 -33.87 40.18 28.45
N SER A 637 -32.74 39.89 29.09
CA SER A 637 -31.42 40.37 28.68
C SER A 637 -30.89 39.62 27.46
N LEU A 638 -31.13 38.31 27.38
CA LEU A 638 -30.73 37.49 26.22
C LEU A 638 -31.55 37.85 24.97
N THR A 639 -32.87 38.07 25.11
CA THR A 639 -33.75 38.52 24.02
C THR A 639 -33.26 39.86 23.47
N ALA A 640 -32.96 40.84 24.32
CA ALA A 640 -32.41 42.13 23.87
C ALA A 640 -31.07 41.97 23.12
N GLU A 641 -30.27 40.98 23.51
CA GLU A 641 -29.02 40.64 22.86
C GLU A 641 -29.22 40.01 21.47
N LEU A 642 -30.20 39.11 21.34
CA LEU A 642 -30.58 38.46 20.09
C LEU A 642 -31.20 39.46 19.11
N ASP A 643 -32.12 40.32 19.56
CA ASP A 643 -32.75 41.38 18.75
C ASP A 643 -31.74 42.39 18.17
N THR A 644 -30.58 42.53 18.82
CA THR A 644 -29.51 43.42 18.34
C THR A 644 -28.69 42.77 17.22
N ARG A 645 -28.60 41.44 17.19
CA ARG A 645 -27.66 40.70 16.32
C ARG A 645 -28.33 39.92 15.19
N TYR A 646 -29.57 39.51 15.39
CA TYR A 646 -30.31 38.65 14.47
C TYR A 646 -31.66 39.27 14.13
N GLU A 647 -32.21 38.90 12.98
CA GLU A 647 -33.51 39.41 12.55
C GLU A 647 -34.61 38.59 13.22
N CYS A 648 -35.51 39.25 13.95
CA CYS A 648 -36.68 38.58 14.54
C CYS A 648 -37.72 38.29 13.45
N ASP A 649 -38.25 37.06 13.45
CA ASP A 649 -39.31 36.66 12.53
C ASP A 649 -40.63 37.37 12.89
N GLU A 650 -41.14 38.21 11.97
CA GLU A 650 -42.40 38.95 12.15
C GLU A 650 -43.62 38.02 12.39
N GLY A 651 -43.52 36.72 12.05
CA GLY A 651 -44.52 35.70 12.28
C GLY A 651 -44.36 34.89 13.58
N ALA A 652 -43.24 35.00 14.30
CA ALA A 652 -42.92 34.19 15.47
C ALA A 652 -42.07 34.96 16.51
N GLU A 653 -42.73 35.51 17.55
CA GLU A 653 -42.16 36.40 18.60
C GLU A 653 -40.98 35.83 19.43
N ASP A 654 -40.59 34.57 19.23
CA ASP A 654 -39.52 33.86 19.96
C ASP A 654 -38.53 33.16 19.01
N THR A 655 -38.44 33.64 17.75
CA THR A 655 -37.57 33.08 16.69
C THR A 655 -36.76 34.19 16.02
N TRP A 656 -35.46 33.92 15.83
CA TRP A 656 -34.51 34.79 15.17
C TRP A 656 -33.80 34.06 14.03
N GLU A 657 -33.46 34.80 12.99
CA GLU A 657 -32.77 34.29 11.81
C GLU A 657 -31.48 35.08 11.53
N THR A 658 -30.47 34.36 11.06
CA THR A 658 -29.29 34.97 10.44
C THR A 658 -29.32 34.70 8.94
N THR A 659 -29.11 35.72 8.12
CA THR A 659 -29.21 35.63 6.66
C THR A 659 -28.05 36.37 5.99
N PHE A 660 -27.76 36.03 4.74
CA PHE A 660 -26.87 36.82 3.87
C PHE A 660 -27.51 37.05 2.50
N VAL A 661 -27.00 38.02 1.75
CA VAL A 661 -27.43 38.28 0.38
C VAL A 661 -26.33 37.83 -0.59
N ASN A 662 -26.65 36.94 -1.52
CA ASN A 662 -25.68 36.44 -2.51
C ASN A 662 -25.44 37.45 -3.65
N ASP A 663 -24.50 37.17 -4.54
CA ASP A 663 -24.16 38.03 -5.70
C ASP A 663 -25.33 38.24 -6.68
N ALA A 664 -26.33 37.35 -6.66
CA ALA A 664 -27.57 37.45 -7.43
C ALA A 664 -28.65 38.32 -6.74
N GLY A 665 -28.39 38.82 -5.52
CA GLY A 665 -29.31 39.63 -4.74
C GLY A 665 -30.37 38.83 -3.96
N GLU A 666 -30.21 37.51 -3.84
CA GLU A 666 -31.13 36.63 -3.13
C GLU A 666 -30.74 36.54 -1.64
N LYS A 667 -31.74 36.61 -0.76
CA LYS A 667 -31.57 36.48 0.68
C LYS A 667 -31.58 35.00 1.08
N ILE A 668 -30.49 34.51 1.67
CA ILE A 668 -30.28 33.11 2.04
C ILE A 668 -30.20 32.97 3.56
N LEU A 669 -30.91 31.98 4.11
CA LEU A 669 -30.89 31.62 5.54
C LEU A 669 -29.58 30.92 5.93
N ARG A 670 -28.88 31.44 6.92
CA ARG A 670 -27.66 30.85 7.50
C ARG A 670 -27.94 29.95 8.70
N GLY A 671 -28.98 30.27 9.48
CA GLY A 671 -29.34 29.55 10.69
C GLY A 671 -30.51 30.20 11.43
N THR A 672 -31.11 29.45 12.34
CA THR A 672 -32.29 29.85 13.10
C THR A 672 -32.01 29.65 14.60
N LEU A 673 -32.42 30.62 15.41
CA LEU A 673 -32.39 30.56 16.86
C LEU A 673 -33.82 30.64 17.39
N ARG A 674 -34.20 29.76 18.30
CA ARG A 674 -35.56 29.70 18.84
C ARG A 674 -35.54 29.48 20.34
N LYS A 675 -36.40 30.21 21.05
CA LYS A 675 -36.64 29.97 22.47
C LYS A 675 -37.67 28.85 22.67
N GLU A 676 -37.28 27.82 23.41
CA GLU A 676 -38.15 26.74 23.84
C GLU A 676 -38.14 26.59 25.36
N GLY A 677 -39.19 27.10 26.00
CA GLY A 677 -39.30 27.07 27.46
C GLY A 677 -38.18 27.86 28.13
N ALA A 678 -37.24 27.16 28.77
CA ALA A 678 -36.09 27.74 29.44
C ALA A 678 -34.79 27.66 28.61
N GLN A 679 -34.82 27.05 27.42
CA GLN A 679 -33.64 26.77 26.59
C GLN A 679 -33.69 27.56 25.27
N LEU A 680 -32.51 27.83 24.72
CA LEU A 680 -32.31 28.37 23.37
C LEU A 680 -31.87 27.23 22.45
N ILE A 681 -32.59 27.02 21.35
CA ILE A 681 -32.23 26.05 20.32
C ILE A 681 -31.65 26.81 19.14
N ILE A 682 -30.49 26.37 18.65
CA ILE A 682 -29.80 26.93 17.50
C ILE A 682 -29.69 25.84 16.45
N GLU A 683 -30.16 26.10 15.24
CA GLU A 683 -30.09 25.17 14.11
C GLU A 683 -29.39 25.82 12.91
N THR A 684 -28.40 25.13 12.35
CA THR A 684 -27.67 25.56 11.15
C THR A 684 -27.49 24.39 10.19
N MET A 685 -27.12 24.70 8.94
CA MET A 685 -26.76 23.70 7.92
C MET A 685 -25.24 23.66 7.66
N SER A 686 -24.42 24.21 8.56
CA SER A 686 -22.96 24.15 8.52
C SER A 686 -22.38 24.26 9.93
N GLN A 687 -21.29 23.53 10.16
CA GLN A 687 -20.60 23.51 11.45
C GLN A 687 -20.00 24.87 11.79
N GLU A 688 -19.34 25.50 10.82
CA GLU A 688 -18.71 26.81 10.96
C GLU A 688 -19.74 27.89 11.34
N ARG A 689 -20.97 27.78 10.83
CA ARG A 689 -22.06 28.70 11.19
C ARG A 689 -22.55 28.47 12.63
N LEU A 690 -22.57 27.23 13.11
CA LEU A 690 -22.91 26.96 14.50
C LEU A 690 -21.83 27.53 15.43
N ASP A 691 -20.57 27.25 15.10
CA ASP A 691 -19.40 27.71 15.86
C ASP A 691 -19.37 29.25 15.94
N ASP A 692 -19.59 29.94 14.82
CA ASP A 692 -19.66 31.42 14.78
C ASP A 692 -20.78 31.97 15.68
N ILE A 693 -21.95 31.32 15.71
CA ILE A 693 -23.06 31.72 16.58
C ILE A 693 -22.71 31.46 18.05
N LEU A 694 -22.14 30.30 18.39
CA LEU A 694 -21.79 29.94 19.77
C LEU A 694 -20.65 30.81 20.31
N ASP A 695 -19.63 31.10 19.51
CA ASP A 695 -18.54 32.01 19.86
C ASP A 695 -19.05 33.44 20.09
N THR A 696 -20.05 33.86 19.29
CA THR A 696 -20.68 35.17 19.44
C THR A 696 -21.56 35.24 20.70
N LEU A 697 -22.27 34.16 21.04
CA LEU A 697 -23.20 34.08 22.17
C LEU A 697 -22.53 33.57 23.45
N THR A 698 -21.59 34.34 23.99
CA THR A 698 -20.89 34.01 25.27
C THR A 698 -21.79 33.88 26.51
N GLN A 699 -23.07 34.23 26.42
CA GLN A 699 -24.05 34.24 27.52
C GLN A 699 -24.96 33.00 27.53
N VAL A 700 -24.58 31.93 26.82
CA VAL A 700 -25.28 30.65 26.87
C VAL A 700 -24.28 29.52 27.16
N THR A 701 -24.77 28.44 27.76
CA THR A 701 -23.99 27.21 27.99
C THR A 701 -24.62 26.09 27.18
N VAL A 702 -23.84 25.42 26.34
CA VAL A 702 -24.32 24.28 25.53
C VAL A 702 -24.58 23.08 26.44
N VAL A 703 -25.79 22.53 26.37
CA VAL A 703 -26.24 21.36 27.15
C VAL A 703 -26.26 20.11 26.27
N GLU A 704 -26.64 20.26 25.01
CA GLU A 704 -26.69 19.19 24.02
C GLU A 704 -26.30 19.77 22.66
N GLU A 705 -25.55 19.00 21.89
CA GLU A 705 -25.11 19.38 20.55
C GLU A 705 -25.11 18.15 19.64
N THR A 706 -25.69 18.29 18.45
CA THR A 706 -25.64 17.30 17.40
C THR A 706 -25.13 17.94 16.11
N ARG A 707 -24.26 17.22 15.40
CA ARG A 707 -23.75 17.57 14.07
C ARG A 707 -23.88 16.35 13.18
N GLU A 708 -24.79 16.38 12.22
CA GLU A 708 -25.06 15.25 11.34
C GLU A 708 -24.82 15.64 9.87
N PRO A 709 -23.88 14.98 9.16
CA PRO A 709 -23.69 15.19 7.73
C PRO A 709 -24.97 14.92 6.96
N VAL A 710 -25.36 15.84 6.08
CA VAL A 710 -26.57 15.66 5.26
C VAL A 710 -26.22 14.82 4.04
N THR A 711 -26.79 13.63 3.96
CA THR A 711 -26.67 12.74 2.79
C THR A 711 -27.83 12.96 1.82
N ILE A 712 -27.68 12.57 0.54
CA ILE A 712 -28.75 12.70 -0.47
C ILE A 712 -30.05 11.99 -0.05
N PRO A 713 -30.03 10.75 0.48
CA PRO A 713 -31.25 10.13 1.01
C PRO A 713 -31.92 10.96 2.12
N SER A 714 -31.13 11.48 3.07
CA SER A 714 -31.63 12.32 4.18
C SER A 714 -32.15 13.68 3.70
N ALA A 715 -31.55 14.28 2.67
CA ALA A 715 -32.01 15.53 2.08
C ALA A 715 -33.35 15.40 1.35
N LEU A 716 -33.67 14.20 0.86
CA LEU A 716 -34.92 13.86 0.17
C LEU A 716 -36.03 13.39 1.14
N GLU A 717 -35.69 13.11 2.41
CA GLU A 717 -36.68 12.78 3.42
C GLU A 717 -37.50 14.03 3.79
N PRO A 718 -38.84 13.96 3.74
CA PRO A 718 -39.69 15.08 4.14
C PRO A 718 -39.48 15.37 5.63
N ARG A 719 -38.99 16.58 5.95
CA ARG A 719 -38.81 17.02 7.33
C ARG A 719 -40.17 17.01 8.06
N PRO A 720 -40.24 16.57 9.32
CA PRO A 720 -41.49 16.42 10.08
C PRO A 720 -42.25 17.74 10.36
N HIS A 721 -41.76 18.89 9.88
CA HIS A 721 -42.42 20.19 10.09
C HIS A 721 -43.27 20.70 8.92
N ASP A 722 -43.32 20.02 7.77
CA ASP A 722 -43.98 20.54 6.55
C ASP A 722 -45.39 19.94 6.29
N GLU A 723 -45.98 19.20 7.24
CA GLU A 723 -47.25 18.49 7.06
C GLU A 723 -48.51 19.39 6.91
N THR A 724 -48.39 20.72 6.91
CA THR A 724 -49.55 21.62 6.70
C THR A 724 -49.58 22.35 5.36
N ALA A 725 -48.55 22.23 4.51
CA ALA A 725 -48.57 22.81 3.17
C ALA A 725 -48.98 21.77 2.12
N THR A 726 -50.30 21.56 1.94
CA THR A 726 -50.79 20.93 0.71
C THR A 726 -50.47 21.85 -0.47
N ARG A 727 -49.37 21.57 -1.19
CA ARG A 727 -48.96 22.30 -2.39
C ARG A 727 -50.00 22.06 -3.48
N LYS A 728 -51.00 22.94 -3.58
CA LYS A 728 -51.94 22.96 -4.70
C LYS A 728 -51.14 23.04 -6.01
N PRO A 729 -51.53 22.31 -7.07
CA PRO A 729 -50.94 22.54 -8.39
C PRO A 729 -51.07 24.03 -8.74
N PRO A 730 -50.02 24.64 -9.31
CA PRO A 730 -50.04 26.06 -9.64
C PRO A 730 -51.22 26.37 -10.58
N ASP A 731 -51.85 27.53 -10.37
CA ASP A 731 -52.93 28.03 -11.22
C ASP A 731 -52.46 28.05 -12.70
N PRO A 732 -53.34 27.86 -13.70
CA PRO A 732 -52.94 27.81 -15.12
C PRO A 732 -52.15 29.05 -15.58
N GLU A 733 -52.42 30.20 -14.97
CA GLU A 733 -51.72 31.46 -15.24
C GLU A 733 -50.26 31.43 -14.75
N VAL A 734 -50.00 30.84 -13.58
CA VAL A 734 -48.65 30.62 -13.04
C VAL A 734 -47.90 29.58 -13.88
N ARG A 735 -48.60 28.54 -14.37
CA ARG A 735 -48.01 27.51 -15.23
C ARG A 735 -47.57 28.08 -16.59
N ALA A 736 -48.40 28.93 -17.19
CA ALA A 736 -48.05 29.63 -18.43
C ALA A 736 -46.86 30.59 -18.25
N MET A 737 -46.83 31.31 -17.12
CA MET A 737 -45.70 32.19 -16.78
C MET A 737 -44.40 31.39 -16.58
N LEU A 738 -44.45 30.24 -15.92
CA LEU A 738 -43.29 29.36 -15.75
C LEU A 738 -42.81 28.80 -17.11
N ASP A 739 -43.72 28.38 -17.98
CA ASP A 739 -43.37 27.91 -19.34
C ASP A 739 -42.70 29.01 -20.17
N GLU A 740 -43.16 30.26 -20.09
CA GLU A 740 -42.58 31.40 -20.81
C GLU A 740 -41.17 31.74 -20.28
N ILE A 741 -40.98 31.72 -18.96
CA ILE A 741 -39.66 31.88 -18.34
C ILE A 741 -38.71 30.75 -18.77
N MET A 742 -39.19 29.51 -18.78
CA MET A 742 -38.40 28.36 -19.22
C MET A 742 -38.01 28.45 -20.69
N GLN A 743 -38.91 28.95 -21.55
CA GLN A 743 -38.62 29.14 -22.97
C GLN A 743 -37.55 30.22 -23.21
N GLN A 744 -37.56 31.31 -22.43
CA GLN A 744 -36.49 32.31 -22.47
C GLN A 744 -35.15 31.75 -22.01
N LYS A 745 -35.15 30.91 -20.97
CA LYS A 745 -33.94 30.21 -20.52
C LYS A 745 -33.40 29.24 -21.56
N GLU A 746 -34.26 28.47 -22.22
CA GLU A 746 -33.88 27.56 -23.31
C GLU A 746 -33.28 28.32 -24.50
N GLU A 747 -33.85 29.47 -24.89
CA GLU A 747 -33.28 30.29 -25.97
C GLU A 747 -31.91 30.87 -25.60
N ALA A 748 -31.74 31.35 -24.37
CA ALA A 748 -30.46 31.85 -23.88
C ALA A 748 -29.40 30.74 -23.82
N TRP A 749 -29.79 29.53 -23.41
CA TRP A 749 -28.91 28.37 -23.31
C TRP A 749 -28.29 27.96 -24.65
N LEU A 750 -28.98 28.18 -25.79
CA LEU A 750 -28.46 27.86 -27.12
C LEU A 750 -27.18 28.61 -27.50
N ASP A 751 -26.93 29.75 -26.85
CA ASP A 751 -25.78 30.62 -27.08
C ASP A 751 -24.84 30.66 -25.86
N GLU A 752 -25.13 29.88 -24.81
CA GLU A 752 -24.30 29.72 -23.63
C GLU A 752 -23.13 28.75 -23.92
N GLN A 753 -21.94 29.06 -23.39
CA GLN A 753 -20.81 28.16 -23.49
C GLN A 753 -21.00 27.01 -22.51
N ILE A 754 -21.06 25.78 -23.01
CA ILE A 754 -21.31 24.61 -22.18
C ILE A 754 -19.98 23.89 -21.95
N PRO A 755 -19.51 23.80 -20.68
CA PRO A 755 -18.27 23.09 -20.36
C PRO A 755 -18.25 21.65 -20.88
N LEU A 756 -19.39 20.96 -20.79
CA LEU A 756 -19.60 19.60 -21.29
C LEU A 756 -19.39 19.44 -22.80
N LEU A 757 -19.50 20.53 -23.57
CA LEU A 757 -19.25 20.58 -25.01
C LEU A 757 -17.90 21.23 -25.31
N ASN A 758 -16.94 21.13 -24.38
CA ASN A 758 -15.62 21.75 -24.44
C ASN A 758 -15.68 23.29 -24.65
N GLY A 759 -16.64 23.94 -23.98
CA GLY A 759 -16.86 25.39 -24.06
C GLY A 759 -17.55 25.87 -25.35
N LEU A 760 -17.97 24.96 -26.23
CA LEU A 760 -18.81 25.29 -27.39
C LEU A 760 -20.24 25.60 -26.95
N THR A 761 -20.92 26.43 -27.74
CA THR A 761 -22.37 26.60 -27.59
C THR A 761 -23.13 25.43 -28.25
N PRO A 762 -24.38 25.14 -27.84
CA PRO A 762 -25.20 24.12 -28.50
C PRO A 762 -25.28 24.30 -30.02
N ARG A 763 -25.36 25.54 -30.53
CA ARG A 763 -25.34 25.79 -31.98
C ARG A 763 -24.02 25.42 -32.65
N GLN A 764 -22.89 25.69 -31.98
CA GLN A 764 -21.57 25.36 -32.50
C GLN A 764 -21.35 23.85 -32.49
N ALA A 765 -21.69 23.17 -31.39
CA ALA A 765 -21.59 21.72 -31.28
C ALA A 765 -22.48 20.99 -32.31
N ALA A 766 -23.68 21.50 -32.61
CA ALA A 766 -24.54 20.94 -33.65
C ALA A 766 -23.88 20.97 -35.05
N ALA A 767 -23.03 21.96 -35.32
CA ALA A 767 -22.34 22.14 -36.59
C ALA A 767 -20.98 21.42 -36.67
N ASP A 768 -20.44 20.94 -35.56
CA ASP A 768 -19.16 20.23 -35.47
C ASP A 768 -19.37 18.70 -35.55
N PRO A 769 -18.88 18.02 -36.60
CA PRO A 769 -19.06 16.56 -36.73
C PRO A 769 -18.52 15.73 -35.56
N THR A 770 -17.51 16.21 -34.84
CA THR A 770 -16.89 15.50 -33.71
C THR A 770 -17.63 15.73 -32.39
N ARG A 771 -18.38 16.85 -32.27
CA ARG A 771 -19.10 17.24 -31.05
C ARG A 771 -20.63 17.18 -31.19
N ARG A 772 -21.15 16.91 -32.40
CA ARG A 772 -22.58 16.78 -32.67
C ARG A 772 -23.22 15.65 -31.86
N ASN A 773 -22.52 14.53 -31.70
CA ASN A 773 -23.04 13.40 -30.90
C ASN A 773 -23.03 13.73 -29.41
N ASP A 774 -22.02 14.46 -28.90
CA ASP A 774 -21.98 14.95 -27.51
C ASP A 774 -23.20 15.84 -27.19
N LEU A 775 -23.60 16.71 -28.13
CA LEU A 775 -24.79 17.53 -28.00
C LEU A 775 -26.09 16.71 -28.01
N ILE A 776 -26.17 15.68 -28.86
CA ILE A 776 -27.35 14.80 -28.91
C ILE A 776 -27.49 14.07 -27.57
N ALA A 777 -26.41 13.49 -27.06
CA ALA A 777 -26.38 12.80 -25.77
C ALA A 777 -26.77 13.72 -24.59
N LEU A 778 -26.30 14.97 -24.59
CA LEU A 778 -26.72 15.98 -23.60
C LEU A 778 -28.24 16.25 -23.66
N LEU A 779 -28.81 16.36 -24.87
CA LEU A 779 -30.25 16.57 -25.02
C LEU A 779 -31.07 15.34 -24.59
N ASP A 780 -30.55 14.13 -24.76
CA ASP A 780 -31.20 12.90 -24.28
C ASP A 780 -31.34 12.92 -22.75
N SER A 781 -30.33 13.42 -22.03
CA SER A 781 -30.37 13.55 -20.56
C SER A 781 -31.48 14.46 -20.02
N PHE A 782 -32.06 15.34 -20.84
CA PHE A 782 -33.15 16.24 -20.45
C PHE A 782 -34.53 15.56 -20.54
N THR A 783 -34.62 14.33 -21.03
CA THR A 783 -35.89 13.62 -21.21
C THR A 783 -36.28 12.93 -19.90
N PRO A 784 -37.39 13.29 -19.24
CA PRO A 784 -37.78 12.67 -17.97
C PRO A 784 -38.20 11.21 -18.15
N ALA A 785 -37.98 10.39 -17.11
CA ALA A 785 -38.44 9.00 -17.07
C ALA A 785 -39.98 8.91 -17.10
N GLU A 786 -40.53 7.82 -17.65
CA GLU A 786 -41.98 7.63 -17.79
C GLU A 786 -42.72 7.81 -16.44
N GLY A 787 -43.49 8.89 -16.32
CA GLY A 787 -44.36 9.16 -15.16
C GLY A 787 -43.97 10.36 -14.29
N GLU A 788 -42.82 11.00 -14.54
CA GLU A 788 -42.41 12.21 -13.80
C GLU A 788 -42.94 13.51 -14.42
N ALA A 789 -43.22 14.52 -13.58
CA ALA A 789 -43.67 15.83 -14.03
C ALA A 789 -42.49 16.64 -14.61
N MET A 790 -42.68 17.25 -15.79
CA MET A 790 -41.64 18.11 -16.39
C MET A 790 -41.30 19.30 -15.47
N THR A 791 -40.09 19.27 -14.90
CA THR A 791 -39.46 20.39 -14.19
C THR A 791 -38.06 20.60 -14.76
N GLY A 792 -37.95 21.01 -16.04
CA GLY A 792 -36.66 21.14 -16.73
C GLY A 792 -36.76 21.66 -18.18
N PHE A 793 -35.64 21.72 -18.88
CA PHE A 793 -35.59 22.10 -20.31
C PHE A 793 -36.31 21.07 -21.20
N ASN A 794 -36.99 21.56 -22.23
CA ASN A 794 -37.68 20.71 -23.19
C ASN A 794 -36.73 20.25 -24.32
N ALA A 795 -36.26 19.01 -24.22
CA ALA A 795 -35.35 18.39 -25.19
C ALA A 795 -35.85 18.45 -26.65
N GLU A 796 -37.13 18.16 -26.90
CA GLU A 796 -37.70 18.18 -28.26
C GLU A 796 -37.71 19.57 -28.89
N ARG A 797 -37.95 20.61 -28.08
CA ARG A 797 -37.92 22.00 -28.55
C ARG A 797 -36.49 22.44 -28.86
N LEU A 798 -35.53 22.07 -28.01
CA LEU A 798 -34.11 22.34 -28.25
C LEU A 798 -33.60 21.62 -29.52
N ARG A 799 -33.95 20.35 -29.73
CA ARG A 799 -33.62 19.60 -30.96
C ARG A 799 -34.11 20.30 -32.24
N ARG A 800 -35.36 20.80 -32.21
CA ARG A 800 -35.94 21.60 -33.29
C ARG A 800 -35.16 22.89 -33.55
N LEU A 801 -34.79 23.62 -32.50
CA LEU A 801 -34.03 24.87 -32.62
C LEU A 801 -32.59 24.65 -33.12
N LEU A 802 -32.05 23.45 -32.94
CA LEU A 802 -30.69 23.05 -33.34
C LEU A 802 -30.61 22.30 -34.68
N GLY A 803 -31.75 21.95 -35.29
CA GLY A 803 -31.78 21.21 -36.56
C GLY A 803 -31.28 19.76 -36.43
N LEU A 804 -31.62 19.11 -35.31
CA LEU A 804 -31.23 17.74 -34.96
C LEU A 804 -32.39 16.75 -35.05
N GLU A 805 -33.43 17.07 -35.83
CA GLU A 805 -34.58 16.16 -36.10
C GLU A 805 -34.20 14.92 -36.91
#